data_AF-A0A8C2FVP4-F1
#
_entry.id   AF-A0A8C2FVP4-F1
#
_cell.length_a   1.000
_cell.length_b   1.000
_cell.length_c   1.000
_cell.angle_alpha   90.00
_cell.angle_beta   90.00
_cell.angle_gamma   90.00
#
_symmetry.space_group_name_H-M   'P 1'
#
loop_
_entity.id
_entity.type
_entity.pdbx_description
1 polymer ?
#
loop_
_entity_poly.entity_id
_entity_poly.type
_entity_poly.pdbx_seq_one_letter_code
_entity_poly.pdbx_strand_id
1 'polypeptide(L)'
;MNLEATIKNTVCVNVELTAEQWKKKYEKEKEKNKTLKNTITWLENELNRWRNGESVPTEEQYDKEKANADVLALDNVMNNDKFTSSPSVPGLKLTDAEREKCEAELAKLYKQLDDKDDEINQQSQLAEKLKQQMLDQEELLASSRRDHDNLQAELTRLQMENEASKEEVKEVLQALEELAVNYDQKSQEVEDKTKEFETLSEELNQKSSVLASIDSELQKLKEMTNHQKKRVTEMMSSLLKDLAEIGIAIGSNDIKHEGGGLIDEEFTVARLYISKMKSEVKTLVKRSKQLESAQAESNQKMDENEKELAACQLRISQYEAKIKSLTEYLQNIEHKKRQLEENVDSLNEELVKLSAQEKVHAMEKENEIQSANEVKAAVEHQIQNHREAHQKQLSSLRDELETKEKLITELQDQNQKIMLEQERLKVEHEKLKNTDQEKSRKLHELTVMQDRREQARQDLKGLEETVAKELQTLHNLRKLFVQDLATRVKKSAEMDSDDTGGSAAQKQKISFLENNLEQLTKVHKQLVRDNADLRCELPKLEKRLRATAERVKALESALKEAKENAARDRKRYQQEVDRIKEAVRAKNMARRGHSAQIAKPIRPGQPPVASPTHPSVTRSGAGLFQNNQSVGIRGGGGVKQ
;
A
#
# COMPACT_ATOMS: atom_id res chain seq x y z
N MET A 1 61.69 -33.60 -8.56
CA MET A 1 61.89 -34.96 -8.02
C MET A 1 60.65 -35.75 -8.34
N ASN A 2 60.77 -36.91 -8.99
CA ASN A 2 59.63 -37.80 -9.19
C ASN A 2 59.41 -38.59 -7.91
N LEU A 3 58.21 -38.51 -7.34
CA LEU A 3 57.73 -39.41 -6.30
C LEU A 3 56.60 -40.24 -6.91
N GLU A 4 56.93 -41.48 -7.26
CA GLU A 4 55.98 -42.44 -7.82
C GLU A 4 54.93 -42.81 -6.76
N ALA A 5 53.66 -42.53 -7.04
CA ALA A 5 52.55 -42.90 -6.18
C ALA A 5 52.31 -44.42 -6.23
N THR A 6 53.02 -45.17 -5.38
CA THR A 6 52.81 -46.61 -5.22
C THR A 6 51.53 -46.87 -4.42
N ILE A 7 50.39 -46.97 -5.11
CA ILE A 7 49.13 -47.41 -4.51
C ILE A 7 49.25 -48.90 -4.14
N LYS A 8 49.47 -49.20 -2.86
CA LYS A 8 49.42 -50.57 -2.33
C LYS A 8 47.97 -51.05 -2.31
N ASN A 9 47.56 -51.77 -3.35
CA ASN A 9 46.24 -52.38 -3.42
C ASN A 9 46.21 -53.68 -2.61
N THR A 10 45.73 -53.62 -1.37
CA THR A 10 45.67 -54.76 -0.46
C THR A 10 44.43 -55.61 -0.74
N VAL A 11 44.58 -56.65 -1.57
CA VAL A 11 43.50 -57.63 -1.80
C VAL A 11 43.38 -58.55 -0.58
N CYS A 12 42.37 -58.31 0.24
CA CYS A 12 41.97 -59.24 1.31
C CYS A 12 41.10 -60.37 0.73
N VAL A 13 41.41 -61.62 1.09
CA VAL A 13 40.57 -62.77 0.74
C VAL A 13 39.20 -62.62 1.42
N ASN A 14 38.11 -62.79 0.66
CA ASN A 14 36.76 -62.80 1.22
C ASN A 14 36.64 -63.99 2.19
N VAL A 15 36.59 -63.69 3.48
CA VAL A 15 36.29 -64.69 4.51
C VAL A 15 34.78 -64.88 4.55
N GLU A 16 34.32 -66.07 4.17
CA GLU A 16 32.91 -66.47 4.35
C GLU A 16 32.62 -66.60 5.85
N LEU A 17 31.99 -65.58 6.40
CA LEU A 17 31.52 -65.53 7.79
C LEU A 17 30.05 -65.89 7.81
N THR A 18 29.61 -66.69 8.79
CA THR A 18 28.18 -66.93 8.99
C THR A 18 27.46 -65.63 9.36
N ALA A 19 26.13 -65.58 9.16
CA ALA A 19 25.34 -64.38 9.46
C ALA A 19 25.52 -63.89 10.92
N GLU A 20 25.68 -64.82 11.87
CA GLU A 20 25.96 -64.51 13.28
C GLU A 20 27.38 -63.96 13.51
N GLN A 21 28.39 -64.51 12.82
CA GLN A 21 29.75 -63.99 12.86
C GLN A 21 29.85 -62.59 12.24
N TRP A 22 29.11 -62.34 11.15
CA TRP A 22 28.95 -61.01 10.56
C TRP A 22 28.26 -60.05 11.54
N LYS A 23 27.15 -60.46 12.17
CA LYS A 23 26.45 -59.65 13.18
C LYS A 23 27.36 -59.31 14.37
N LYS A 24 28.12 -60.29 14.91
CA LYS A 24 29.05 -60.08 16.03
C LYS A 24 30.23 -59.18 15.64
N LYS A 25 30.77 -59.28 14.43
CA LYS A 25 31.79 -58.34 13.92
C LYS A 25 31.23 -56.94 13.67
N TYR A 26 30.03 -56.83 13.10
CA TYR A 26 29.38 -55.54 12.86
C TYR A 26 29.08 -54.80 14.16
N GLU A 27 28.53 -55.48 15.18
CA GLU A 27 28.28 -54.86 16.49
C GLU A 27 29.60 -54.49 17.20
N LYS A 28 30.66 -55.30 17.09
CA LYS A 28 32.02 -54.94 17.55
C LYS A 28 32.54 -53.66 16.89
N GLU A 29 32.40 -53.54 15.56
CA GLU A 29 32.88 -52.38 14.81
C GLU A 29 32.01 -51.13 15.07
N LYS A 30 30.69 -51.32 15.23
CA LYS A 30 29.71 -50.27 15.56
C LYS A 30 29.95 -49.67 16.94
N GLU A 31 30.19 -50.48 17.96
CA GLU A 31 30.54 -49.96 19.30
C GLU A 31 31.94 -49.31 19.31
N LYS A 32 32.93 -49.85 18.58
CA LYS A 32 34.22 -49.15 18.38
C LYS A 32 34.04 -47.79 17.70
N ASN A 33 33.24 -47.72 16.64
CA ASN A 33 32.94 -46.48 15.92
C ASN A 33 32.23 -45.44 16.82
N LYS A 34 31.33 -45.89 17.70
CA LYS A 34 30.64 -45.07 18.70
C LYS A 34 31.60 -44.50 19.75
N THR A 35 32.50 -45.32 20.31
CA THR A 35 33.54 -44.85 21.25
C THR A 35 34.49 -43.84 20.59
N LEU A 36 34.87 -44.07 19.33
CA LEU A 36 35.69 -43.13 18.54
C LEU A 36 34.94 -41.81 18.24
N LYS A 37 33.64 -41.86 17.92
CA LYS A 37 32.82 -40.65 17.75
C LYS A 37 32.71 -39.84 19.05
N ASN A 38 32.43 -40.50 20.17
CA ASN A 38 32.40 -39.83 21.48
C ASN A 38 33.74 -39.16 21.79
N THR A 39 34.85 -39.84 21.50
CA THR A 39 36.22 -39.30 21.61
C THR A 39 36.43 -38.05 20.74
N ILE A 40 35.98 -38.08 19.49
CA ILE A 40 36.09 -36.93 18.56
C ILE A 40 35.29 -35.74 19.08
N THR A 41 34.01 -35.93 19.45
CA THR A 41 33.17 -34.85 19.99
C THR A 41 33.73 -34.26 21.28
N TRP A 42 34.34 -35.09 22.13
CA TRP A 42 35.00 -34.64 23.34
C TRP A 42 36.21 -33.74 23.01
N LEU A 43 37.07 -34.16 22.07
CA LEU A 43 38.22 -33.37 21.59
C LEU A 43 37.80 -32.07 20.87
N GLU A 44 36.72 -32.10 20.09
CA GLU A 44 36.17 -30.92 19.42
C GLU A 44 35.67 -29.87 20.43
N ASN A 45 35.07 -30.32 21.55
CA ASN A 45 34.65 -29.43 22.63
C ASN A 45 35.83 -28.80 23.37
N GLU A 46 36.86 -29.57 23.73
CA GLU A 46 38.10 -29.04 24.32
C GLU A 46 38.76 -28.00 23.40
N LEU A 47 38.90 -28.34 22.11
CA LEU A 47 39.53 -27.48 21.11
C LEU A 47 38.71 -26.21 20.82
N ASN A 48 37.38 -26.25 20.96
CA ASN A 48 36.53 -25.06 20.92
C ASN A 48 36.70 -24.17 22.16
N ARG A 49 36.87 -24.73 23.38
CA ARG A 49 37.19 -23.95 24.59
C ARG A 49 38.52 -23.20 24.44
N TRP A 50 39.57 -23.88 23.98
CA TRP A 50 40.86 -23.24 23.69
C TRP A 50 40.75 -22.13 22.64
N ARG A 51 39.98 -22.33 21.57
CA ARG A 51 39.74 -21.30 20.53
C ARG A 51 38.95 -20.09 21.05
N ASN A 52 38.13 -20.26 22.07
CA ASN A 52 37.39 -19.19 22.74
C ASN A 52 38.21 -18.46 23.82
N GLY A 53 39.46 -18.87 24.06
CA GLY A 53 40.37 -18.25 25.03
C GLY A 53 40.26 -18.80 26.45
N GLU A 54 39.51 -19.88 26.67
CA GLU A 54 39.50 -20.60 27.96
C GLU A 54 40.68 -21.57 28.05
N SER A 55 41.29 -21.65 29.25
CA SER A 55 42.24 -22.72 29.58
C SER A 55 41.49 -23.90 30.20
N VAL A 56 41.76 -25.11 29.71
CA VAL A 56 41.15 -26.36 30.23
C VAL A 56 42.08 -26.98 31.28
N PRO A 57 41.64 -27.17 32.55
CA PRO A 57 42.45 -27.78 33.60
C PRO A 57 42.94 -29.18 33.22
N THR A 58 44.13 -29.58 33.68
CA THR A 58 44.79 -30.84 33.29
C THR A 58 43.94 -32.08 33.59
N GLU A 59 43.09 -32.03 34.63
CA GLU A 59 42.14 -33.09 34.98
C GLU A 59 40.93 -33.20 34.02
N GLU A 60 40.67 -32.15 33.24
CA GLU A 60 39.64 -32.07 32.20
C GLU A 60 40.21 -32.24 30.77
N GLN A 61 41.49 -32.55 30.59
CA GLN A 61 42.12 -32.73 29.27
C GLN A 61 41.99 -34.16 28.73
N TYR A 62 42.21 -34.36 27.42
CA TYR A 62 42.06 -35.68 26.80
C TYR A 62 43.10 -36.70 27.30
N ASP A 63 42.69 -37.60 28.18
CA ASP A 63 43.50 -38.74 28.59
C ASP A 63 43.54 -39.82 27.49
N LYS A 64 44.59 -39.71 26.66
CA LYS A 64 44.90 -40.62 25.57
C LYS A 64 45.27 -42.03 26.05
N GLU A 65 45.74 -42.22 27.28
CA GLU A 65 46.10 -43.54 27.80
C GLU A 65 44.84 -44.28 28.26
N LYS A 66 43.97 -43.61 29.01
CA LYS A 66 42.67 -44.14 29.45
C LYS A 66 41.76 -44.53 28.29
N ALA A 67 41.62 -43.67 27.27
CA ALA A 67 40.79 -43.98 26.10
C ALA A 67 41.30 -45.19 25.28
N ASN A 68 42.61 -45.43 25.25
CA ASN A 68 43.17 -46.63 24.61
C ASN A 68 42.97 -47.88 25.48
N ALA A 69 43.04 -47.77 26.81
CA ALA A 69 42.77 -48.86 27.73
C ALA A 69 41.33 -49.38 27.59
N ASP A 70 40.33 -48.49 27.48
CA ASP A 70 38.92 -48.88 27.30
C ASP A 70 38.67 -49.63 25.98
N VAL A 71 39.33 -49.23 24.89
CA VAL A 71 39.25 -49.92 23.58
C VAL A 71 39.92 -51.29 23.62
N LEU A 72 41.02 -51.46 24.39
CA LEU A 72 41.69 -52.74 24.58
C LEU A 72 40.91 -53.68 25.52
N ALA A 73 40.26 -53.15 26.55
CA ALA A 73 39.41 -53.92 27.46
C ALA A 73 38.24 -54.58 26.70
N LEU A 74 37.58 -53.85 25.79
CA LEU A 74 36.53 -54.40 24.92
C LEU A 74 37.01 -55.54 24.01
N ASP A 75 38.29 -55.58 23.63
CA ASP A 75 38.82 -56.65 22.77
C ASP A 75 39.15 -57.94 23.55
N ASN A 76 39.50 -57.83 24.84
CA ASN A 76 39.89 -58.96 25.68
C ASN A 76 38.72 -59.70 26.33
N VAL A 77 37.66 -59.00 26.77
CA VAL A 77 36.55 -59.61 27.55
C VAL A 77 35.79 -60.70 26.76
N MET A 78 35.73 -60.61 25.42
CA MET A 78 34.91 -61.48 24.59
C MET A 78 35.65 -62.69 23.96
N ASN A 79 36.95 -62.86 24.24
CA ASN A 79 37.79 -63.92 23.64
C ASN A 79 37.95 -65.18 24.52
N ASN A 80 37.36 -65.21 25.73
CA ASN A 80 37.71 -66.20 26.76
C ASN A 80 36.77 -67.41 26.88
N ASP A 81 35.84 -67.60 25.93
CA ASP A 81 34.96 -68.80 25.85
C ASP A 81 35.73 -70.03 25.31
N LYS A 82 36.70 -70.51 26.08
CA LYS A 82 37.41 -71.76 25.79
C LYS A 82 37.12 -72.81 26.86
N PHE A 83 36.23 -73.74 26.51
CA PHE A 83 35.84 -74.89 27.32
C PHE A 83 37.05 -75.59 27.96
N THR A 84 37.08 -75.64 29.29
CA THR A 84 37.93 -76.52 30.11
C THR A 84 37.05 -77.12 31.21
N SER A 85 36.49 -78.30 30.99
CA SER A 85 37.04 -79.59 31.45
C SER A 85 36.99 -79.78 32.97
N SER A 86 35.99 -80.56 33.41
CA SER A 86 35.79 -80.99 34.80
C SER A 86 37.05 -81.67 35.40
N PRO A 87 37.46 -81.36 36.64
CA PRO A 87 38.47 -82.13 37.35
C PRO A 87 37.90 -83.46 37.85
N SER A 88 38.45 -84.58 37.37
CA SER A 88 38.14 -85.90 37.90
C SER A 88 38.67 -86.05 39.34
N VAL A 89 37.81 -86.41 40.29
CA VAL A 89 38.16 -86.61 41.70
C VAL A 89 38.74 -88.03 41.93
N PRO A 90 39.95 -88.19 42.51
CA PRO A 90 40.44 -89.49 42.97
C PRO A 90 39.66 -89.98 44.20
N GLY A 91 39.19 -91.23 44.19
CA GLY A 91 38.23 -91.74 45.17
C GLY A 91 38.75 -91.86 46.60
N LEU A 92 38.00 -91.30 47.55
CA LEU A 92 38.13 -91.52 49.00
C LEU A 92 37.10 -92.55 49.48
N LYS A 93 37.53 -93.53 50.28
CA LYS A 93 36.63 -94.52 50.90
C LYS A 93 35.99 -93.94 52.17
N LEU A 94 34.87 -93.25 52.01
CA LEU A 94 34.02 -92.78 53.11
C LEU A 94 33.17 -93.92 53.69
N THR A 95 32.99 -93.93 55.02
CA THR A 95 32.07 -94.86 55.69
C THR A 95 30.61 -94.53 55.35
N ASP A 96 29.70 -95.50 55.43
CA ASP A 96 28.33 -95.31 54.92
C ASP A 96 27.56 -94.19 55.64
N ALA A 97 27.80 -93.97 56.94
CA ALA A 97 27.20 -92.87 57.72
C ALA A 97 27.79 -91.48 57.41
N GLU A 98 29.04 -91.41 56.94
CA GLU A 98 29.63 -90.17 56.43
C GLU A 98 29.14 -89.90 55.00
N ARG A 99 28.98 -90.95 54.20
CA ARG A 99 28.41 -90.87 52.86
C ARG A 99 26.97 -90.37 52.89
N GLU A 100 26.12 -90.91 53.75
CA GLU A 100 24.72 -90.48 53.91
C GLU A 100 24.61 -89.00 54.33
N LYS A 101 25.52 -88.52 55.21
CA LYS A 101 25.59 -87.09 55.55
C LYS A 101 26.05 -86.22 54.39
N CYS A 102 27.09 -86.64 53.66
CA CYS A 102 27.54 -85.92 52.46
C CYS A 102 26.48 -85.93 51.36
N GLU A 103 25.72 -87.00 51.17
CA GLU A 103 24.59 -87.09 50.24
C GLU A 103 23.44 -86.17 50.67
N ALA A 104 23.13 -86.10 51.97
CA ALA A 104 22.12 -85.16 52.49
C ALA A 104 22.55 -83.69 52.38
N GLU A 105 23.82 -83.36 52.61
CA GLU A 105 24.37 -82.02 52.39
C GLU A 105 24.41 -81.66 50.91
N LEU A 106 24.77 -82.61 50.04
CA LEU A 106 24.74 -82.44 48.59
C LEU A 106 23.32 -82.21 48.06
N ALA A 107 22.32 -82.98 48.53
CA ALA A 107 20.91 -82.76 48.19
C ALA A 107 20.40 -81.39 48.68
N LYS A 108 20.86 -80.93 49.85
CA LYS A 108 20.56 -79.58 50.36
C LYS A 108 21.20 -78.48 49.51
N LEU A 109 22.44 -78.67 49.05
CA LEU A 109 23.12 -77.74 48.15
C LEU A 109 22.45 -77.68 46.77
N TYR A 110 22.05 -78.82 46.20
CA TYR A 110 21.27 -78.84 44.96
C TYR A 110 19.95 -78.10 45.11
N LYS A 111 19.19 -78.36 46.19
CA LYS A 111 17.97 -77.61 46.44
C LYS A 111 18.21 -76.10 46.60
N GLN A 112 19.29 -75.69 47.27
CA GLN A 112 19.66 -74.28 47.39
C GLN A 112 20.06 -73.65 46.05
N LEU A 113 20.59 -74.45 45.11
CA LEU A 113 20.87 -74.00 43.74
C LEU A 113 19.56 -73.83 42.97
N ASP A 114 18.65 -74.81 43.01
CA ASP A 114 17.32 -74.73 42.39
C ASP A 114 16.52 -73.52 42.93
N ASP A 115 16.45 -73.34 44.26
CA ASP A 115 15.80 -72.21 44.92
C ASP A 115 16.43 -70.85 44.48
N LYS A 116 17.73 -70.83 44.15
CA LYS A 116 18.46 -69.64 43.68
C LYS A 116 18.28 -69.38 42.20
N ASP A 117 18.23 -70.41 41.37
CA ASP A 117 17.93 -70.29 39.94
C ASP A 117 16.48 -69.82 39.73
N ASP A 118 15.53 -70.27 40.55
CA ASP A 118 14.16 -69.74 40.58
C ASP A 118 14.11 -68.27 41.01
N GLU A 119 14.90 -67.85 42.01
CA GLU A 119 15.03 -66.44 42.41
C GLU A 119 15.64 -65.59 41.27
N ILE A 120 16.71 -66.06 40.63
CA ILE A 120 17.35 -65.39 39.48
C ILE A 120 16.37 -65.28 38.31
N ASN A 121 15.58 -66.32 38.03
CA ASN A 121 14.56 -66.31 36.99
C ASN A 121 13.45 -65.29 37.30
N GLN A 122 12.95 -65.24 38.54
CA GLN A 122 11.98 -64.24 38.99
C GLN A 122 12.52 -62.81 38.88
N GLN A 123 13.76 -62.56 39.31
CA GLN A 123 14.41 -61.25 39.19
C GLN A 123 14.63 -60.86 37.72
N SER A 124 15.00 -61.81 36.86
CA SER A 124 15.18 -61.59 35.42
C SER A 124 13.85 -61.22 34.74
N GLN A 125 12.77 -61.91 35.08
CA GLN A 125 11.42 -61.59 34.59
C GLN A 125 10.92 -60.23 35.10
N LEU A 126 11.25 -59.85 36.34
CA LEU A 126 10.93 -58.53 36.88
C LEU A 126 11.73 -57.43 36.18
N ALA A 127 13.03 -57.64 35.97
CA ALA A 127 13.91 -56.71 35.26
C ALA A 127 13.44 -56.46 33.82
N GLU A 128 13.06 -57.51 33.07
CA GLU A 128 12.58 -57.36 31.70
C GLU A 128 11.20 -56.66 31.65
N LYS A 129 10.31 -56.90 32.63
CA LYS A 129 9.05 -56.14 32.78
C LYS A 129 9.29 -54.65 33.04
N LEU A 130 10.22 -54.31 33.95
CA LEU A 130 10.58 -52.92 34.24
C LEU A 130 11.23 -52.24 33.02
N LYS A 131 12.06 -52.99 32.27
CA LYS A 131 12.66 -52.54 31.01
C LYS A 131 11.61 -52.30 29.91
N GLN A 132 10.59 -53.15 29.80
CA GLN A 132 9.46 -52.87 28.89
C GLN A 132 8.70 -51.61 29.32
N GLN A 133 8.40 -51.45 30.61
CA GLN A 133 7.74 -50.24 31.11
C GLN A 133 8.54 -48.95 30.87
N MET A 134 9.87 -49.03 30.96
CA MET A 134 10.77 -47.92 30.57
C MET A 134 10.65 -47.59 29.08
N LEU A 135 10.68 -48.59 28.21
CA LEU A 135 10.54 -48.40 26.76
C LEU A 135 9.17 -47.82 26.37
N ASP A 136 8.09 -48.31 26.98
CA ASP A 136 6.73 -47.81 26.75
C ASP A 136 6.60 -46.33 27.18
N GLN A 137 7.27 -45.93 28.27
CA GLN A 137 7.34 -44.53 28.72
C GLN A 137 8.19 -43.65 27.78
N GLU A 138 9.32 -44.16 27.29
CA GLU A 138 10.16 -43.46 26.30
C GLU A 138 9.41 -43.24 24.99
N GLU A 139 8.66 -44.23 24.49
CA GLU A 139 7.83 -44.10 23.30
C GLU A 139 6.69 -43.10 23.50
N LEU A 140 6.01 -43.11 24.66
CA LEU A 140 4.97 -42.14 24.99
C LEU A 140 5.52 -40.70 25.04
N LEU A 141 6.69 -40.51 25.65
CA LEU A 141 7.38 -39.21 25.68
C LEU A 141 7.82 -38.77 24.28
N ALA A 142 8.30 -39.70 23.44
CA ALA A 142 8.66 -39.42 22.05
C ALA A 142 7.43 -39.09 21.18
N SER A 143 6.27 -39.70 21.43
CA SER A 143 5.01 -39.31 20.79
C SER A 143 4.57 -37.93 21.23
N SER A 144 4.51 -37.68 22.55
CA SER A 144 4.09 -36.38 23.08
C SER A 144 4.97 -35.22 22.61
N ARG A 145 6.28 -35.45 22.39
CA ARG A 145 7.18 -34.47 21.77
C ARG A 145 6.82 -34.21 20.31
N ARG A 146 6.64 -35.25 19.49
CA ARG A 146 6.20 -35.12 18.08
C ARG A 146 4.85 -34.39 17.97
N ASP A 147 3.91 -34.69 18.85
CA ASP A 147 2.60 -34.03 18.89
C ASP A 147 2.73 -32.55 19.29
N HIS A 148 3.63 -32.22 20.22
CA HIS A 148 3.95 -30.84 20.57
C HIS A 148 4.58 -30.07 19.40
N ASP A 149 5.57 -30.68 18.72
CA ASP A 149 6.23 -30.07 17.55
C ASP A 149 5.24 -29.84 16.40
N ASN A 150 4.32 -30.79 16.15
CA ASN A 150 3.24 -30.66 15.18
C ASN A 150 2.28 -29.51 15.53
N LEU A 151 1.82 -29.44 16.80
CA LEU A 151 0.94 -28.36 17.27
C LEU A 151 1.64 -26.99 17.22
N GLN A 152 2.94 -26.94 17.50
CA GLN A 152 3.73 -25.71 17.40
C GLN A 152 3.87 -25.25 15.95
N ALA A 153 4.09 -26.18 15.01
CA ALA A 153 4.12 -25.88 13.58
C ALA A 153 2.75 -25.40 13.06
N GLU A 154 1.65 -26.02 13.49
CA GLU A 154 0.29 -25.58 13.13
C GLU A 154 -0.03 -24.20 13.73
N LEU A 155 0.37 -23.93 14.98
CA LEU A 155 0.23 -22.61 15.60
C LEU A 155 0.97 -21.53 14.81
N THR A 156 2.22 -21.79 14.40
CA THR A 156 2.99 -20.86 13.55
C THR A 156 2.34 -20.69 12.17
N ARG A 157 1.82 -21.76 11.55
CA ARG A 157 1.08 -21.69 10.28
C ARG A 157 -0.16 -20.79 10.40
N LEU A 158 -0.96 -20.97 11.46
CA LEU A 158 -2.16 -20.17 11.72
C LEU A 158 -1.83 -18.72 12.06
N GLN A 159 -0.69 -18.45 12.71
CA GLN A 159 -0.20 -17.08 12.92
C GLN A 159 0.15 -16.41 11.59
N MET A 160 0.87 -17.09 10.68
CA MET A 160 1.18 -16.57 9.35
C MET A 160 -0.07 -16.32 8.50
N GLU A 161 -1.04 -17.25 8.53
CA GLU A 161 -2.33 -17.12 7.82
C GLU A 161 -3.16 -15.93 8.36
N ASN A 162 -3.13 -15.69 9.67
CA ASN A 162 -3.78 -14.54 10.31
C ASN A 162 -3.11 -13.21 9.94
N GLU A 163 -1.77 -13.11 9.96
CA GLU A 163 -1.09 -11.89 9.51
C GLU A 163 -1.30 -11.62 8.01
N ALA A 164 -1.32 -12.65 7.15
CA ALA A 164 -1.67 -12.50 5.74
C ALA A 164 -3.10 -11.96 5.57
N SER A 165 -4.08 -12.57 6.26
CA SER A 165 -5.48 -12.12 6.19
C SER A 165 -5.69 -10.69 6.74
N LYS A 166 -4.92 -10.26 7.74
CA LYS A 166 -4.92 -8.86 8.21
C LYS A 166 -4.44 -7.90 7.14
N GLU A 167 -3.40 -8.26 6.39
CA GLU A 167 -2.87 -7.41 5.32
C GLU A 167 -3.86 -7.35 4.14
N GLU A 168 -4.47 -8.47 3.74
CA GLU A 168 -5.59 -8.48 2.78
C GLU A 168 -6.76 -7.57 3.23
N VAL A 169 -7.15 -7.63 4.50
CA VAL A 169 -8.21 -6.76 5.05
C VAL A 169 -7.79 -5.29 5.03
N LYS A 170 -6.50 -4.99 5.26
CA LYS A 170 -5.95 -3.63 5.19
C LYS A 170 -5.92 -3.10 3.75
N GLU A 171 -5.54 -3.90 2.77
CA GLU A 171 -5.64 -3.57 1.34
C GLU A 171 -7.10 -3.31 0.93
N VAL A 172 -8.03 -4.16 1.37
CA VAL A 172 -9.48 -3.98 1.09
C VAL A 172 -10.03 -2.71 1.75
N LEU A 173 -9.57 -2.35 2.96
CA LEU A 173 -9.96 -1.10 3.61
C LEU A 173 -9.43 0.12 2.85
N GLN A 174 -8.16 0.10 2.43
CA GLN A 174 -7.58 1.17 1.62
C GLN A 174 -8.33 1.32 0.28
N ALA A 175 -8.63 0.22 -0.41
CA ALA A 175 -9.40 0.25 -1.65
C ALA A 175 -10.83 0.80 -1.45
N LEU A 176 -11.44 0.59 -0.28
CA LEU A 176 -12.74 1.18 0.07
C LEU A 176 -12.64 2.68 0.40
N GLU A 177 -11.53 3.13 1.01
CA GLU A 177 -11.26 4.55 1.24
C GLU A 177 -11.03 5.30 -0.09
N GLU A 178 -10.22 4.74 -1.00
CA GLU A 178 -10.01 5.26 -2.35
C GLU A 178 -11.33 5.32 -3.15
N LEU A 179 -12.16 4.27 -3.05
CA LEU A 179 -13.47 4.26 -3.71
C LEU A 179 -14.43 5.29 -3.11
N ALA A 180 -14.41 5.50 -1.78
CA ALA A 180 -15.22 6.52 -1.13
C ALA A 180 -14.83 7.94 -1.58
N VAL A 181 -13.53 8.23 -1.67
CA VAL A 181 -13.03 9.51 -2.22
C VAL A 181 -13.46 9.66 -3.69
N ASN A 182 -13.38 8.60 -4.51
CA ASN A 182 -13.83 8.69 -5.90
C ASN A 182 -15.34 8.94 -6.03
N TYR A 183 -16.16 8.36 -5.15
CA TYR A 183 -17.60 8.64 -5.12
C TYR A 183 -17.90 10.08 -4.71
N ASP A 184 -17.18 10.64 -3.74
CA ASP A 184 -17.33 12.03 -3.30
C ASP A 184 -16.96 13.01 -4.44
N GLN A 185 -15.82 12.79 -5.09
CA GLN A 185 -15.41 13.53 -6.30
C GLN A 185 -16.46 13.47 -7.41
N LYS A 186 -16.99 12.27 -7.73
CA LYS A 186 -18.04 12.12 -8.74
C LYS A 186 -19.35 12.77 -8.34
N SER A 187 -19.68 12.81 -7.05
CA SER A 187 -20.85 13.55 -6.55
C SER A 187 -20.68 15.05 -6.81
N GLN A 188 -19.49 15.61 -6.54
CA GLN A 188 -19.20 17.01 -6.82
C GLN A 188 -19.22 17.32 -8.34
N GLU A 189 -18.63 16.46 -9.18
CA GLU A 189 -18.68 16.63 -10.64
C GLU A 189 -20.12 16.63 -11.19
N VAL A 190 -21.02 15.82 -10.61
CA VAL A 190 -22.45 15.80 -10.96
C VAL A 190 -23.16 17.07 -10.48
N GLU A 191 -22.85 17.58 -9.29
CA GLU A 191 -23.43 18.83 -8.78
C GLU A 191 -23.00 20.03 -9.64
N ASP A 192 -21.73 20.11 -10.00
CA ASP A 192 -21.19 21.19 -10.83
C ASP A 192 -21.77 21.13 -12.25
N LYS A 193 -21.89 19.93 -12.84
CA LYS A 193 -22.60 19.73 -14.12
C LYS A 193 -24.08 20.08 -14.03
N THR A 194 -24.73 19.86 -12.89
CA THR A 194 -26.14 20.26 -12.68
C THR A 194 -26.28 21.78 -12.71
N LYS A 195 -25.38 22.52 -12.04
CA LYS A 195 -25.33 24.00 -12.09
C LYS A 195 -25.05 24.53 -13.51
N GLU A 196 -24.17 23.87 -14.27
CA GLU A 196 -23.96 24.19 -15.70
C GLU A 196 -25.25 23.98 -16.53
N PHE A 197 -26.02 22.92 -16.28
CA PHE A 197 -27.29 22.69 -16.95
C PHE A 197 -28.38 23.69 -16.54
N GLU A 198 -28.44 24.09 -15.26
CA GLU A 198 -29.37 25.11 -14.76
C GLU A 198 -29.10 26.47 -15.43
N THR A 199 -27.86 26.93 -15.42
CA THR A 199 -27.47 28.20 -16.09
C THR A 199 -27.72 28.17 -17.60
N LEU A 200 -27.43 27.05 -18.29
CA LEU A 200 -27.75 26.90 -19.71
C LEU A 200 -29.27 26.90 -19.99
N SER A 201 -30.07 26.35 -19.07
CA SER A 201 -31.54 26.37 -19.12
C SER A 201 -32.10 27.78 -18.93
N GLU A 202 -31.53 28.57 -18.01
CA GLU A 202 -31.86 29.98 -17.84
C GLU A 202 -31.52 30.81 -19.09
N GLU A 203 -30.33 30.62 -19.67
CA GLU A 203 -29.96 31.25 -20.94
C GLU A 203 -30.93 30.90 -22.08
N LEU A 204 -31.36 29.63 -22.17
CA LEU A 204 -32.28 29.16 -23.19
C LEU A 204 -33.67 29.81 -23.03
N ASN A 205 -34.17 29.88 -21.79
CA ASN A 205 -35.41 30.57 -21.47
C ASN A 205 -35.33 32.07 -21.78
N GLN A 206 -34.20 32.72 -21.47
CA GLN A 206 -33.97 34.12 -21.81
C GLN A 206 -33.96 34.34 -23.33
N LYS A 207 -33.25 33.50 -24.09
CA LYS A 207 -33.25 33.52 -25.56
C LYS A 207 -34.64 33.28 -26.15
N SER A 208 -35.44 32.39 -25.56
CA SER A 208 -36.84 32.17 -25.96
C SER A 208 -37.72 33.40 -25.74
N SER A 209 -37.52 34.13 -24.63
CA SER A 209 -38.20 35.40 -24.37
C SER A 209 -37.82 36.49 -25.38
N VAL A 210 -36.52 36.62 -25.70
CA VAL A 210 -36.04 37.55 -26.73
C VAL A 210 -36.62 37.21 -28.11
N LEU A 211 -36.69 35.92 -28.49
CA LEU A 211 -37.30 35.49 -29.75
C LEU A 211 -38.79 35.84 -29.82
N ALA A 212 -39.55 35.62 -28.74
CA ALA A 212 -40.97 36.02 -28.68
C ALA A 212 -41.15 37.54 -28.82
N SER A 213 -40.24 38.35 -28.26
CA SER A 213 -40.27 39.81 -28.44
C SER A 213 -39.97 40.21 -29.89
N ILE A 214 -38.98 39.59 -30.53
CA ILE A 214 -38.62 39.85 -31.94
C ILE A 214 -39.78 39.48 -32.86
N ASP A 215 -40.48 38.37 -32.61
CA ASP A 215 -41.62 37.95 -33.44
C ASP A 215 -42.83 38.90 -33.26
N SER A 216 -43.04 39.44 -32.05
CA SER A 216 -44.02 40.52 -31.80
C SER A 216 -43.69 41.81 -32.57
N GLU A 217 -42.41 42.22 -32.60
CA GLU A 217 -41.97 43.37 -33.40
C GLU A 217 -42.12 43.14 -34.91
N LEU A 218 -41.76 41.94 -35.38
CA LEU A 218 -41.94 41.53 -36.78
C LEU A 218 -43.42 41.57 -37.18
N GLN A 219 -44.32 41.14 -36.30
CA GLN A 219 -45.76 41.19 -36.55
C GLN A 219 -46.29 42.63 -36.65
N LYS A 220 -45.86 43.52 -35.75
CA LYS A 220 -46.18 44.97 -35.84
C LYS A 220 -45.68 45.59 -37.15
N LEU A 221 -44.47 45.22 -37.61
CA LEU A 221 -43.92 45.69 -38.88
C LEU A 221 -44.72 45.17 -40.09
N LYS A 222 -45.19 43.92 -40.06
CA LYS A 222 -46.10 43.37 -41.09
C LYS A 222 -47.42 44.13 -41.12
N GLU A 223 -48.02 44.41 -39.95
CA GLU A 223 -49.26 45.18 -39.83
C GLU A 223 -49.12 46.61 -40.35
N MET A 224 -48.04 47.32 -39.98
CA MET A 224 -47.72 48.65 -40.52
C MET A 224 -47.54 48.62 -42.05
N THR A 225 -46.83 47.63 -42.57
CA THR A 225 -46.61 47.46 -44.01
C THR A 225 -47.92 47.20 -44.76
N ASN A 226 -48.79 46.36 -44.20
CA ASN A 226 -50.11 46.09 -44.76
C ASN A 226 -51.03 47.33 -44.72
N HIS A 227 -50.96 48.13 -43.65
CA HIS A 227 -51.67 49.40 -43.56
C HIS A 227 -51.18 50.41 -44.62
N GLN A 228 -49.85 50.52 -44.82
CA GLN A 228 -49.28 51.34 -45.89
C GLN A 228 -49.75 50.88 -47.28
N LYS A 229 -49.70 49.57 -47.57
CA LYS A 229 -50.22 49.02 -48.84
C LYS A 229 -51.69 49.34 -49.05
N LYS A 230 -52.53 49.19 -48.01
CA LYS A 230 -53.95 49.53 -48.07
C LYS A 230 -54.15 51.01 -48.39
N ARG A 231 -53.47 51.91 -47.67
CA ARG A 231 -53.52 53.36 -47.91
C ARG A 231 -53.08 53.75 -49.33
N VAL A 232 -52.00 53.16 -49.85
CA VAL A 232 -51.55 53.40 -51.23
C VAL A 232 -52.60 52.90 -52.24
N THR A 233 -53.21 51.74 -51.99
CA THR A 233 -54.28 51.19 -52.84
C THR A 233 -55.52 52.08 -52.83
N GLU A 234 -55.92 52.61 -51.67
CA GLU A 234 -57.03 53.55 -51.53
C GLU A 234 -56.75 54.88 -52.25
N MET A 235 -55.54 55.44 -52.09
CA MET A 235 -55.12 56.65 -52.83
C MET A 235 -55.11 56.43 -54.34
N MET A 236 -54.57 55.31 -54.83
CA MET A 236 -54.57 54.97 -56.25
C MET A 236 -56.00 54.75 -56.78
N SER A 237 -56.88 54.13 -55.98
CA SER A 237 -58.29 53.93 -56.34
C SER A 237 -59.05 55.26 -56.42
N SER A 238 -58.76 56.21 -55.53
CA SER A 238 -59.30 57.57 -55.62
C SER A 238 -58.84 58.27 -56.89
N LEU A 239 -57.54 58.28 -57.17
CA LEU A 239 -56.98 58.89 -58.39
C LEU A 239 -57.56 58.28 -59.67
N LEU A 240 -57.73 56.95 -59.72
CA LEU A 240 -58.37 56.28 -60.87
C LEU A 240 -59.85 56.64 -61.00
N LYS A 241 -60.57 56.85 -59.89
CA LYS A 241 -61.95 57.33 -59.89
C LYS A 241 -62.04 58.78 -60.37
N ASP A 242 -61.19 59.66 -59.87
CA ASP A 242 -61.12 61.07 -60.29
C ASP A 242 -60.79 61.17 -61.80
N LEU A 243 -59.85 60.35 -62.29
CA LEU A 243 -59.52 60.24 -63.72
C LEU A 243 -60.69 59.68 -64.56
N ALA A 244 -61.45 58.72 -64.04
CA ALA A 244 -62.64 58.19 -64.71
C ALA A 244 -63.77 59.24 -64.77
N GLU A 245 -63.98 60.01 -63.70
CA GLU A 245 -64.93 61.13 -63.68
C GLU A 245 -64.53 62.23 -64.67
N ILE A 246 -63.24 62.54 -64.78
CA ILE A 246 -62.69 63.44 -65.82
C ILE A 246 -62.90 62.85 -67.23
N GLY A 247 -62.64 61.55 -67.44
CA GLY A 247 -62.84 60.88 -68.73
C GLY A 247 -64.30 60.90 -69.20
N ILE A 248 -65.25 60.72 -68.26
CA ILE A 248 -66.69 60.87 -68.49
C ILE A 248 -67.04 62.32 -68.83
N ALA A 249 -66.50 63.30 -68.10
CA ALA A 249 -66.75 64.73 -68.36
C ALA A 249 -66.18 65.22 -69.71
N ILE A 250 -65.11 64.58 -70.20
CA ILE A 250 -64.47 64.87 -71.51
C ILE A 250 -65.08 64.03 -72.64
N GLY A 251 -65.91 63.03 -72.33
CA GLY A 251 -66.60 62.20 -73.32
C GLY A 251 -65.71 61.17 -74.03
N SER A 252 -64.59 60.77 -73.41
CA SER A 252 -63.58 59.89 -74.03
C SER A 252 -63.52 58.52 -73.35
N ASN A 253 -64.34 57.58 -73.86
CA ASN A 253 -64.26 56.17 -73.54
C ASN A 253 -63.30 55.46 -74.53
N ASP A 254 -62.00 55.39 -74.22
CA ASP A 254 -61.07 54.28 -74.57
C ASP A 254 -59.61 54.75 -74.52
N ILE A 255 -58.87 54.40 -73.46
CA ILE A 255 -57.40 54.26 -73.54
C ILE A 255 -56.97 53.01 -72.78
N LYS A 256 -56.43 52.02 -73.51
CA LYS A 256 -55.72 50.87 -72.94
C LYS A 256 -54.21 51.16 -72.92
N HIS A 257 -53.58 50.79 -71.80
CA HIS A 257 -52.28 50.14 -71.63
C HIS A 257 -51.16 50.38 -72.67
N GLU A 258 -49.96 50.82 -72.23
CA GLU A 258 -48.76 49.95 -72.13
C GLU A 258 -47.46 50.68 -71.67
N GLY A 259 -46.58 49.92 -71.00
CA GLY A 259 -45.11 49.97 -71.12
C GLY A 259 -44.31 51.20 -70.64
N GLY A 260 -43.51 51.05 -69.55
CA GLY A 260 -42.38 51.97 -69.32
C GLY A 260 -41.63 51.95 -67.98
N GLY A 261 -42.21 51.46 -66.87
CA GLY A 261 -41.70 51.79 -65.52
C GLY A 261 -40.63 50.89 -64.87
N LEU A 262 -40.50 49.62 -65.29
CA LEU A 262 -39.87 48.57 -64.46
C LEU A 262 -38.36 48.72 -64.20
N ILE A 263 -37.60 49.36 -65.08
CA ILE A 263 -36.12 49.38 -65.01
C ILE A 263 -35.61 50.36 -63.93
N ASP A 264 -36.27 51.50 -63.73
CA ASP A 264 -35.81 52.53 -62.78
C ASP A 264 -36.08 52.14 -61.31
N GLU A 265 -37.10 51.31 -61.08
CA GLU A 265 -37.41 50.73 -59.77
C GLU A 265 -36.34 49.72 -59.34
N GLU A 266 -35.90 48.83 -60.24
CA GLU A 266 -34.82 47.86 -59.97
C GLU A 266 -33.49 48.56 -59.62
N PHE A 267 -33.11 49.60 -60.39
CA PHE A 267 -31.93 50.42 -60.09
C PHE A 267 -32.02 51.15 -58.75
N THR A 268 -33.23 51.51 -58.31
CA THR A 268 -33.45 52.17 -57.01
C THR A 268 -33.36 51.17 -55.86
N VAL A 269 -33.93 49.97 -56.01
CA VAL A 269 -33.80 48.86 -55.05
C VAL A 269 -32.33 48.46 -54.86
N ALA A 270 -31.57 48.30 -55.95
CA ALA A 270 -30.14 48.01 -55.88
C ALA A 270 -29.35 49.10 -55.11
N ARG A 271 -29.66 50.39 -55.36
CA ARG A 271 -29.03 51.53 -54.67
C ARG A 271 -29.29 51.54 -53.16
N LEU A 272 -30.52 51.21 -52.77
CA LEU A 272 -30.92 51.08 -51.36
C LEU A 272 -30.24 49.88 -50.69
N TYR A 273 -30.15 48.75 -51.38
CA TYR A 273 -29.46 47.56 -50.85
C TYR A 273 -27.96 47.82 -50.64
N ILE A 274 -27.29 48.45 -51.60
CA ILE A 274 -25.89 48.90 -51.47
C ILE A 274 -25.73 49.89 -50.31
N SER A 275 -26.66 50.83 -50.14
CA SER A 275 -26.64 51.78 -49.02
C SER A 275 -26.82 51.11 -47.65
N LYS A 276 -27.69 50.09 -47.58
CA LYS A 276 -27.87 49.25 -46.39
C LYS A 276 -26.60 48.46 -46.06
N MET A 277 -26.05 47.71 -47.02
CA MET A 277 -24.78 46.98 -46.84
C MET A 277 -23.65 47.92 -46.39
N LYS A 278 -23.55 49.13 -46.96
CA LYS A 278 -22.57 50.15 -46.57
C LYS A 278 -22.74 50.60 -45.11
N SER A 279 -23.97 50.66 -44.59
CA SER A 279 -24.22 50.96 -43.17
C SER A 279 -23.89 49.79 -42.24
N GLU A 280 -24.19 48.55 -42.66
CA GLU A 280 -23.87 47.34 -41.90
C GLU A 280 -22.37 47.12 -41.81
N VAL A 281 -21.63 47.27 -42.92
CA VAL A 281 -20.15 47.23 -42.94
C VAL A 281 -19.54 48.31 -42.03
N LYS A 282 -20.07 49.54 -42.03
CA LYS A 282 -19.62 50.59 -41.09
C LYS A 282 -19.82 50.20 -39.62
N THR A 283 -20.95 49.57 -39.30
CA THR A 283 -21.26 49.10 -37.94
C THR A 283 -20.36 47.94 -37.52
N LEU A 284 -20.10 46.98 -38.43
CA LEU A 284 -19.16 45.88 -38.21
C LEU A 284 -17.72 46.40 -37.99
N VAL A 285 -17.25 47.36 -38.80
CA VAL A 285 -15.94 47.99 -38.62
C VAL A 285 -15.84 48.71 -37.27
N LYS A 286 -16.90 49.40 -36.83
CA LYS A 286 -16.94 50.03 -35.50
C LYS A 286 -16.87 48.98 -34.38
N ARG A 287 -17.58 47.86 -34.51
CA ARG A 287 -17.56 46.76 -33.54
C ARG A 287 -16.21 46.04 -33.51
N SER A 288 -15.56 45.81 -34.66
CA SER A 288 -14.21 45.25 -34.75
C SER A 288 -13.22 46.11 -33.97
N LYS A 289 -13.21 47.42 -34.22
CA LYS A 289 -12.34 48.36 -33.49
C LYS A 289 -12.60 48.38 -31.98
N GLN A 290 -13.85 48.25 -31.54
CA GLN A 290 -14.17 48.16 -30.12
C GLN A 290 -13.66 46.85 -29.48
N LEU A 291 -13.74 45.73 -30.21
CA LEU A 291 -13.16 44.45 -29.77
C LEU A 291 -11.63 44.48 -29.76
N GLU A 292 -11.00 45.10 -30.76
CA GLU A 292 -9.55 45.32 -30.82
C GLU A 292 -9.06 46.17 -29.64
N SER A 293 -9.76 47.26 -29.29
CA SER A 293 -9.45 48.07 -28.10
C SER A 293 -9.63 47.29 -26.80
N ALA A 294 -10.76 46.59 -26.63
CA ALA A 294 -11.00 45.77 -25.43
C ALA A 294 -9.98 44.63 -25.27
N GLN A 295 -9.53 44.02 -26.38
CA GLN A 295 -8.48 43.02 -26.37
C GLN A 295 -7.12 43.63 -25.97
N ALA A 296 -6.80 44.83 -26.46
CA ALA A 296 -5.58 45.53 -26.08
C ALA A 296 -5.56 45.88 -24.57
N GLU A 297 -6.67 46.39 -24.03
CA GLU A 297 -6.84 46.65 -22.59
C GLU A 297 -6.75 45.36 -21.76
N SER A 298 -7.34 44.25 -22.23
CA SER A 298 -7.22 42.94 -21.57
C SER A 298 -5.79 42.41 -21.56
N ASN A 299 -5.05 42.57 -22.65
CA ASN A 299 -3.64 42.17 -22.74
C ASN A 299 -2.77 43.04 -21.82
N GLN A 300 -2.97 44.36 -21.80
CA GLN A 300 -2.24 45.25 -20.88
C GLN A 300 -2.45 44.84 -19.42
N LYS A 301 -3.69 44.53 -19.02
CA LYS A 301 -3.99 44.07 -17.66
C LYS A 301 -3.36 42.71 -17.33
N MET A 302 -3.21 41.83 -18.32
CA MET A 302 -2.48 40.57 -18.18
C MET A 302 -0.99 40.83 -17.93
N ASP A 303 -0.36 41.70 -18.72
CA ASP A 303 1.05 42.09 -18.56
C ASP A 303 1.32 42.79 -17.22
N GLU A 304 0.36 43.54 -16.69
CA GLU A 304 0.41 44.16 -15.35
C GLU A 304 0.36 43.09 -14.25
N ASN A 305 -0.60 42.15 -14.33
CA ASN A 305 -0.70 41.03 -13.39
C ASN A 305 0.56 40.13 -13.41
N GLU A 306 1.17 39.88 -14.57
CA GLU A 306 2.42 39.11 -14.67
C GLU A 306 3.59 39.81 -13.97
N LYS A 307 3.69 41.14 -14.07
CA LYS A 307 4.71 41.93 -13.36
C LYS A 307 4.48 41.91 -11.84
N GLU A 308 3.23 42.02 -11.39
CA GLU A 308 2.90 41.92 -9.96
C GLU A 308 3.21 40.52 -9.41
N LEU A 309 2.87 39.46 -10.16
CA LEU A 309 3.19 38.08 -9.80
C LEU A 309 4.70 37.85 -9.68
N ALA A 310 5.48 38.33 -10.65
CA ALA A 310 6.95 38.26 -10.62
C ALA A 310 7.54 39.03 -9.42
N ALA A 311 7.00 40.21 -9.09
CA ALA A 311 7.41 40.97 -7.92
C ALA A 311 7.09 40.25 -6.59
N CYS A 312 5.95 39.55 -6.51
CA CYS A 312 5.58 38.71 -5.37
C CYS A 312 6.50 37.49 -5.23
N GLN A 313 6.79 36.78 -6.33
CA GLN A 313 7.74 35.65 -6.35
C GLN A 313 9.14 36.08 -5.89
N LEU A 314 9.64 37.22 -6.39
CA LEU A 314 10.93 37.78 -5.95
C LEU A 314 10.94 38.09 -4.45
N ARG A 315 9.85 38.65 -3.91
CA ARG A 315 9.72 38.95 -2.47
C ARG A 315 9.69 37.69 -1.61
N ILE A 316 9.04 36.61 -2.07
CA ILE A 316 9.06 35.31 -1.39
C ILE A 316 10.50 34.78 -1.34
N SER A 317 11.20 34.74 -2.48
CA SER A 317 12.59 34.27 -2.56
C SER A 317 13.55 35.07 -1.66
N GLN A 318 13.35 36.39 -1.54
CA GLN A 318 14.10 37.24 -0.61
C GLN A 318 13.84 36.88 0.86
N TYR A 319 12.60 36.57 1.24
CA TYR A 319 12.28 36.12 2.60
C TYR A 319 12.82 34.72 2.89
N GLU A 320 12.75 33.78 1.95
CA GLU A 320 13.34 32.44 2.07
C GLU A 320 14.85 32.51 2.31
N ALA A 321 15.57 33.31 1.51
CA ALA A 321 17.00 33.54 1.69
C ALA A 321 17.33 34.18 3.05
N LYS A 322 16.51 35.14 3.51
CA LYS A 322 16.67 35.78 4.82
C LYS A 322 16.44 34.79 5.96
N ILE A 323 15.39 33.98 5.91
CA ILE A 323 15.10 32.92 6.88
C ILE A 323 16.31 31.98 6.98
N LYS A 324 16.80 31.49 5.83
CA LYS A 324 17.97 30.60 5.79
C LYS A 324 19.20 31.20 6.46
N SER A 325 19.55 32.47 6.17
CA SER A 325 20.68 33.15 6.81
C SER A 325 20.51 33.32 8.33
N LEU A 326 19.28 33.55 8.81
CA LEU A 326 18.99 33.68 10.23
C LEU A 326 19.04 32.33 10.95
N THR A 327 18.60 31.25 10.29
CA THR A 327 18.76 29.87 10.80
C THR A 327 20.24 29.49 10.91
N GLU A 328 21.06 29.77 9.90
CA GLU A 328 22.50 29.52 9.93
C GLU A 328 23.20 30.35 11.04
N TYR A 329 22.81 31.61 11.22
CA TYR A 329 23.32 32.46 12.31
C TYR A 329 22.95 31.91 13.71
N LEU A 330 21.70 31.47 13.89
CA LEU A 330 21.20 30.92 15.15
C LEU A 330 21.91 29.60 15.51
N GLN A 331 22.11 28.70 14.53
CA GLN A 331 22.92 27.49 14.72
C GLN A 331 24.36 27.79 15.15
N ASN A 332 24.96 28.84 14.60
CA ASN A 332 26.32 29.25 14.95
C ASN A 332 26.41 29.82 16.39
N ILE A 333 25.37 30.55 16.84
CA ILE A 333 25.24 30.96 18.24
C ILE A 333 25.07 29.75 19.15
N GLU A 334 24.20 28.80 18.81
CA GLU A 334 23.95 27.60 19.64
C GLU A 334 25.23 26.75 19.79
N HIS A 335 26.02 26.61 18.71
CA HIS A 335 27.31 25.94 18.76
C HIS A 335 28.30 26.67 19.67
N LYS A 336 28.37 28.00 19.58
CA LYS A 336 29.27 28.81 20.40
C LYS A 336 28.85 28.85 21.88
N LYS A 337 27.54 28.82 22.16
CA LYS A 337 26.99 28.64 23.51
C LYS A 337 27.44 27.30 24.11
N ARG A 338 27.28 26.19 23.38
CA ARG A 338 27.73 24.87 23.84
C ARG A 338 29.24 24.82 24.12
N GLN A 339 30.07 25.43 23.28
CA GLN A 339 31.51 25.58 23.56
C GLN A 339 31.79 26.40 24.83
N LEU A 340 31.01 27.44 25.13
CA LEU A 340 31.16 28.23 26.36
C LEU A 340 30.70 27.45 27.59
N GLU A 341 29.64 26.65 27.49
CA GLU A 341 29.18 25.74 28.55
C GLU A 341 30.28 24.70 28.88
N GLU A 342 30.85 24.03 27.87
CA GLU A 342 31.97 23.09 28.04
C GLU A 342 33.21 23.73 28.70
N ASN A 343 33.52 24.98 28.34
CA ASN A 343 34.61 25.73 28.97
C ASN A 343 34.31 26.08 30.45
N VAL A 344 33.08 26.48 30.78
CA VAL A 344 32.66 26.78 32.16
C VAL A 344 32.75 25.53 33.04
N ASP A 345 32.31 24.38 32.55
CA ASP A 345 32.42 23.11 33.28
C ASP A 345 33.88 22.73 33.54
N SER A 346 34.77 22.91 32.55
CA SER A 346 36.21 22.66 32.72
C SER A 346 36.87 23.56 33.77
N LEU A 347 36.52 24.86 33.80
CA LEU A 347 37.04 25.82 34.78
C LEU A 347 36.49 25.55 36.19
N ASN A 348 35.23 25.09 36.30
CA ASN A 348 34.66 24.65 37.57
C ASN A 348 35.40 23.42 38.13
N GLU A 349 35.75 22.44 37.29
CA GLU A 349 36.59 21.32 37.74
C GLU A 349 37.97 21.77 38.27
N GLU A 350 38.63 22.71 37.59
CA GLU A 350 39.92 23.25 38.04
C GLU A 350 39.80 24.03 39.36
N LEU A 351 38.76 24.85 39.52
CA LEU A 351 38.47 25.55 40.78
C LEU A 351 38.25 24.59 41.96
N VAL A 352 37.53 23.50 41.75
CA VAL A 352 37.31 22.46 42.77
C VAL A 352 38.63 21.76 43.12
N LYS A 353 39.47 21.44 42.13
CA LYS A 353 40.79 20.83 42.34
C LYS A 353 41.71 21.75 43.15
N LEU A 354 41.80 23.03 42.81
CA LEU A 354 42.62 24.03 43.51
C LEU A 354 42.12 24.27 44.94
N SER A 355 40.82 24.43 45.15
CA SER A 355 40.25 24.63 46.50
C SER A 355 40.45 23.42 47.42
N ALA A 356 40.44 22.20 46.87
CA ALA A 356 40.78 21.00 47.61
C ALA A 356 42.27 20.99 48.02
N GLN A 357 43.17 21.40 47.11
CA GLN A 357 44.61 21.51 47.37
C GLN A 357 44.94 22.54 48.47
N GLU A 358 44.30 23.71 48.40
CA GLU A 358 44.52 24.82 49.35
C GLU A 358 44.09 24.46 50.78
N LYS A 359 42.97 23.73 50.93
CA LYS A 359 42.52 23.21 52.23
C LYS A 359 43.46 22.18 52.85
N VAL A 360 44.09 21.33 52.05
CA VAL A 360 45.06 20.34 52.55
C VAL A 360 46.28 21.04 53.15
N HIS A 361 46.83 22.06 52.47
CA HIS A 361 47.97 22.82 52.99
C HIS A 361 47.62 23.72 54.20
N ALA A 362 46.40 24.23 54.28
CA ALA A 362 45.97 25.03 55.44
C ALA A 362 45.92 24.20 56.75
N MET A 363 45.62 22.90 56.67
CA MET A 363 45.57 22.01 57.84
C MET A 363 46.95 21.61 58.40
N GLU A 364 48.05 21.88 57.69
CA GLU A 364 49.39 21.44 58.11
C GLU A 364 50.07 22.36 59.15
N LYS A 365 49.44 23.47 59.59
CA LYS A 365 50.21 24.62 60.13
C LYS A 365 49.97 25.14 61.56
N GLU A 366 48.91 24.81 62.31
CA GLU A 366 48.67 25.49 63.60
C GLU A 366 48.22 24.63 64.81
N ASN A 367 48.89 24.94 65.94
CA ASN A 367 48.69 24.56 67.34
C ASN A 367 49.03 25.83 68.19
N GLU A 368 48.58 26.06 69.44
CA GLU A 368 47.84 25.21 70.38
C GLU A 368 47.07 26.03 71.45
N ILE A 369 46.07 25.38 72.07
CA ILE A 369 45.44 25.61 73.39
C ILE A 369 44.85 27.00 73.79
N GLN A 370 45.34 28.18 73.38
CA GLN A 370 44.53 29.42 73.50
C GLN A 370 43.34 29.35 72.52
N SER A 371 43.65 28.78 71.36
CA SER A 371 42.86 27.82 70.60
C SER A 371 41.60 27.27 71.29
N ALA A 372 41.59 26.68 72.49
CA ALA A 372 40.41 25.89 72.93
C ALA A 372 39.07 26.65 72.94
N ASN A 373 39.04 27.92 73.35
CA ASN A 373 37.81 28.74 73.32
C ASN A 373 37.63 29.50 71.99
N GLU A 374 38.72 29.97 71.36
CA GLU A 374 38.65 30.61 70.05
C GLU A 374 38.31 29.61 68.94
N VAL A 375 38.77 28.37 69.04
CA VAL A 375 38.35 27.20 68.24
C VAL A 375 36.97 26.75 68.63
N LYS A 376 36.51 26.82 69.89
CA LYS A 376 35.09 26.55 70.15
C LYS A 376 34.19 27.58 69.45
N ALA A 377 34.52 28.87 69.57
CA ALA A 377 33.81 29.95 68.88
C ALA A 377 33.97 29.87 67.35
N ALA A 378 35.16 29.55 66.85
CA ALA A 378 35.43 29.37 65.43
C ALA A 378 34.81 28.08 64.88
N VAL A 379 34.67 27.01 65.66
CA VAL A 379 33.94 25.79 65.29
C VAL A 379 32.44 26.06 65.30
N GLU A 380 31.90 26.82 66.26
CA GLU A 380 30.50 27.27 66.21
C GLU A 380 30.26 28.18 65.00
N HIS A 381 31.17 29.11 64.70
CA HIS A 381 31.12 29.97 63.51
C HIS A 381 31.36 29.17 62.20
N GLN A 382 32.17 28.12 62.22
CA GLN A 382 32.43 27.23 61.09
C GLN A 382 31.25 26.30 60.84
N ILE A 383 30.60 25.77 61.88
CA ILE A 383 29.34 25.03 61.80
C ILE A 383 28.22 25.93 61.30
N GLN A 384 28.15 27.19 61.75
CA GLN A 384 27.17 28.16 61.27
C GLN A 384 27.45 28.55 59.80
N ASN A 385 28.71 28.82 59.43
CA ASN A 385 29.12 29.05 58.05
C ASN A 385 28.84 27.83 57.16
N HIS A 386 29.08 26.61 57.63
CA HIS A 386 28.73 25.38 56.90
C HIS A 386 27.22 25.22 56.76
N ARG A 387 26.43 25.51 57.81
CA ARG A 387 24.97 25.53 57.71
C ARG A 387 24.49 26.55 56.69
N GLU A 388 25.00 27.77 56.70
CA GLU A 388 24.62 28.83 55.77
C GLU A 388 25.11 28.55 54.34
N ALA A 389 26.29 27.95 54.17
CA ALA A 389 26.79 27.50 52.88
C ALA A 389 25.95 26.34 52.31
N HIS A 390 25.59 25.35 53.13
CA HIS A 390 24.69 24.28 52.73
C HIS A 390 23.27 24.77 52.47
N GLN A 391 22.77 25.75 53.25
CA GLN A 391 21.49 26.40 53.01
C GLN A 391 21.48 27.12 51.65
N LYS A 392 22.56 27.84 51.30
CA LYS A 392 22.75 28.49 50.00
C LYS A 392 22.93 27.50 48.85
N GLN A 393 23.66 26.41 49.04
CA GLN A 393 23.74 25.33 48.05
C GLN A 393 22.37 24.67 47.83
N LEU A 394 21.60 24.43 48.89
CA LEU A 394 20.25 23.87 48.79
C LEU A 394 19.25 24.85 48.15
N SER A 395 19.43 26.17 48.29
CA SER A 395 18.63 27.13 47.53
C SER A 395 19.05 27.17 46.06
N SER A 396 20.35 27.28 45.74
CA SER A 396 20.78 27.31 44.33
C SER A 396 20.42 26.02 43.59
N LEU A 397 20.54 24.85 44.24
CA LEU A 397 20.11 23.58 43.67
C LEU A 397 18.60 23.51 43.45
N ARG A 398 17.77 24.19 44.27
CA ARG A 398 16.32 24.30 44.03
C ARG A 398 16.01 25.23 42.87
N ASP A 399 16.69 26.37 42.79
CA ASP A 399 16.54 27.33 41.70
C ASP A 399 16.99 26.72 40.35
N GLU A 400 18.07 25.92 40.36
CA GLU A 400 18.51 25.11 39.22
C GLU A 400 17.51 24.01 38.84
N LEU A 401 16.83 23.40 39.82
CA LEU A 401 15.82 22.37 39.55
C LEU A 401 14.57 23.00 38.95
N GLU A 402 14.10 24.14 39.48
CA GLU A 402 12.96 24.90 38.94
C GLU A 402 13.24 25.44 37.53
N THR A 403 14.46 25.93 37.26
CA THR A 403 14.85 26.37 35.91
C THR A 403 14.96 25.19 34.93
N LYS A 404 15.45 24.02 35.36
CA LYS A 404 15.42 22.78 34.56
C LYS A 404 14.00 22.27 34.31
N GLU A 405 13.09 22.33 35.29
CA GLU A 405 11.67 21.98 35.10
C GLU A 405 10.96 22.91 34.11
N LYS A 406 11.23 24.23 34.17
CA LYS A 406 10.73 25.19 33.17
C LYS A 406 11.25 24.88 31.77
N LEU A 407 12.56 24.63 31.63
CA LEU A 407 13.16 24.26 30.35
C LEU A 407 12.59 22.94 29.80
N ILE A 408 12.37 21.93 30.65
CA ILE A 408 11.73 20.67 30.25
C ILE A 408 10.30 20.91 29.74
N THR A 409 9.53 21.77 30.42
CA THR A 409 8.16 22.13 30.01
C THR A 409 8.16 22.85 28.66
N GLU A 410 9.07 23.81 28.48
CA GLU A 410 9.19 24.59 27.24
C GLU A 410 9.68 23.74 26.06
N LEU A 411 10.57 22.77 26.30
CA LEU A 411 10.98 21.76 25.32
C LEU A 411 9.88 20.74 24.98
N GLN A 412 8.96 20.45 25.92
CA GLN A 412 7.79 19.61 25.67
C GLN A 412 6.77 20.34 24.78
N ASP A 413 6.47 21.61 25.07
CA ASP A 413 5.59 22.45 24.24
C ASP A 413 6.16 22.64 22.83
N GLN A 414 7.48 22.87 22.71
CA GLN A 414 8.15 22.96 21.41
C GLN A 414 8.07 21.64 20.63
N ASN A 415 8.31 20.48 21.27
CA ASN A 415 8.14 19.18 20.62
C ASN A 415 6.70 18.94 20.17
N GLN A 416 5.71 19.29 21.00
CA GLN A 416 4.30 19.12 20.67
C GLN A 416 3.90 20.01 19.48
N LYS A 417 4.42 21.26 19.43
CA LYS A 417 4.23 22.16 18.29
C LYS A 417 4.86 21.62 17.00
N ILE A 418 6.10 21.12 17.07
CA ILE A 418 6.80 20.51 15.93
C ILE A 418 6.05 19.26 15.42
N MET A 419 5.54 18.41 16.32
CA MET A 419 4.71 17.26 15.94
C MET A 419 3.45 17.67 15.18
N LEU A 420 2.73 18.70 15.67
CA LEU A 420 1.51 19.19 15.01
C LEU A 420 1.81 19.81 13.63
N GLU A 421 2.92 20.53 13.50
CA GLU A 421 3.36 21.11 12.24
C GLU A 421 3.82 20.03 11.24
N GLN A 422 4.55 19.00 11.71
CA GLN A 422 4.92 17.85 10.90
C GLN A 422 3.70 17.06 10.42
N GLU A 423 2.70 16.85 11.27
CA GLU A 423 1.47 16.14 10.90
C GLU A 423 0.63 16.96 9.90
N ARG A 424 0.53 18.28 10.10
CA ARG A 424 -0.08 19.19 9.11
C ARG A 424 0.63 19.11 7.76
N LEU A 425 1.97 19.15 7.74
CA LEU A 425 2.76 19.07 6.51
C LEU A 425 2.60 17.72 5.79
N LYS A 426 2.48 16.59 6.52
CA LYS A 426 2.12 15.30 5.90
C LYS A 426 0.75 15.34 5.22
N VAL A 427 -0.25 15.90 5.90
CA VAL A 427 -1.61 16.02 5.34
C VAL A 427 -1.64 16.94 4.11
N GLU A 428 -0.89 18.04 4.13
CA GLU A 428 -0.73 18.92 2.95
C GLU A 428 0.01 18.20 1.81
N HIS A 429 1.07 17.44 2.10
CA HIS A 429 1.81 16.64 1.12
C HIS A 429 0.93 15.59 0.43
N GLU A 430 0.20 14.77 1.19
CA GLU A 430 -0.69 13.75 0.60
C GLU A 430 -1.84 14.38 -0.21
N LYS A 431 -2.40 15.52 0.22
CA LYS A 431 -3.36 16.28 -0.60
C LYS A 431 -2.76 16.77 -1.92
N LEU A 432 -1.52 17.26 -1.90
CA LEU A 432 -0.84 17.76 -3.09
C LEU A 432 -0.53 16.60 -4.06
N LYS A 433 -0.04 15.47 -3.54
CA LYS A 433 0.23 14.23 -4.27
C LYS A 433 -1.05 13.65 -4.91
N ASN A 434 -2.16 13.61 -4.19
CA ASN A 434 -3.44 13.18 -4.76
C ASN A 434 -3.89 14.13 -5.88
N THR A 435 -3.72 15.44 -5.70
CA THR A 435 -4.03 16.46 -6.73
C THR A 435 -3.16 16.29 -7.99
N ASP A 436 -1.90 15.90 -7.83
CA ASP A 436 -0.97 15.65 -8.94
C ASP A 436 -1.31 14.35 -9.70
N GLN A 437 -1.68 13.29 -8.98
CA GLN A 437 -2.19 12.05 -9.58
C GLN A 437 -3.50 12.27 -10.36
N GLU A 438 -4.43 13.04 -9.79
CA GLU A 438 -5.70 13.42 -10.45
C GLU A 438 -5.43 14.17 -11.77
N LYS A 439 -4.53 15.17 -11.74
CA LYS A 439 -4.12 15.93 -12.93
C LYS A 439 -3.43 15.04 -13.96
N SER A 440 -2.54 14.13 -13.54
CA SER A 440 -1.84 13.18 -14.40
C SER A 440 -2.81 12.23 -15.10
N ARG A 441 -3.81 11.72 -14.37
CA ARG A 441 -4.89 10.90 -14.94
C ARG A 441 -5.73 11.71 -15.94
N LYS A 442 -6.14 12.94 -15.58
CA LYS A 442 -6.96 13.80 -16.45
C LYS A 442 -6.21 14.20 -17.73
N LEU A 443 -4.89 14.40 -17.65
CA LEU A 443 -4.00 14.59 -18.79
C LEU A 443 -3.98 13.35 -19.69
N HIS A 444 -3.82 12.15 -19.13
CA HIS A 444 -3.86 10.90 -19.88
C HIS A 444 -5.21 10.68 -20.60
N GLU A 445 -6.34 10.93 -19.93
CA GLU A 445 -7.68 10.87 -20.52
C GLU A 445 -7.82 11.88 -21.69
N LEU A 446 -7.29 13.10 -21.54
CA LEU A 446 -7.27 14.10 -22.62
C LEU A 446 -6.38 13.69 -23.80
N THR A 447 -5.21 13.08 -23.56
CA THR A 447 -4.33 12.55 -24.60
C THR A 447 -5.05 11.48 -25.42
N VAL A 448 -5.67 10.50 -24.77
CA VAL A 448 -6.44 9.44 -25.47
C VAL A 448 -7.62 10.02 -26.27
N MET A 449 -8.27 11.07 -25.79
CA MET A 449 -9.32 11.78 -26.53
C MET A 449 -8.78 12.57 -27.73
N GLN A 450 -7.56 13.14 -27.62
CA GLN A 450 -6.88 13.79 -28.72
C GLN A 450 -6.47 12.79 -29.81
N ASP A 451 -5.87 11.65 -29.43
CA ASP A 451 -5.48 10.58 -30.37
C ASP A 451 -6.69 10.05 -31.15
N ARG A 452 -7.83 9.84 -30.47
CA ARG A 452 -9.09 9.44 -31.13
C ARG A 452 -9.62 10.49 -32.11
N ARG A 453 -9.48 11.78 -31.79
CA ARG A 453 -9.85 12.88 -32.70
C ARG A 453 -8.92 12.96 -33.91
N GLU A 454 -7.63 12.70 -33.70
CA GLU A 454 -6.64 12.71 -34.79
C GLU A 454 -6.82 11.50 -35.72
N GLN A 455 -7.10 10.32 -35.18
CA GLN A 455 -7.49 9.14 -35.97
C GLN A 455 -8.74 9.44 -36.81
N ALA A 456 -9.80 9.97 -36.21
CA ALA A 456 -11.02 10.34 -36.94
C ALA A 456 -10.76 11.40 -38.03
N ARG A 457 -9.80 12.31 -37.82
CA ARG A 457 -9.32 13.25 -38.84
C ARG A 457 -8.60 12.56 -40.00
N GLN A 458 -7.73 11.60 -39.70
CA GLN A 458 -7.02 10.82 -40.72
C GLN A 458 -7.99 9.97 -41.54
N ASP A 459 -8.97 9.34 -40.88
CA ASP A 459 -10.02 8.55 -41.54
C ASP A 459 -10.88 9.43 -42.46
N LEU A 460 -11.30 10.61 -41.99
CA LEU A 460 -12.01 11.60 -42.82
C LEU A 460 -11.17 12.07 -44.01
N LYS A 461 -9.88 12.35 -43.81
CA LYS A 461 -8.97 12.73 -44.90
C LYS A 461 -8.81 11.61 -45.94
N GLY A 462 -8.69 10.35 -45.49
CA GLY A 462 -8.66 9.20 -46.39
C GLY A 462 -9.95 9.04 -47.20
N LEU A 463 -11.10 9.36 -46.60
CA LEU A 463 -12.38 9.42 -47.30
C LEU A 463 -12.44 10.58 -48.30
N GLU A 464 -12.00 11.78 -47.94
CA GLU A 464 -11.89 12.94 -48.83
C GLU A 464 -11.01 12.65 -50.06
N GLU A 465 -9.84 12.05 -49.85
CA GLU A 465 -8.94 11.62 -50.94
C GLU A 465 -9.59 10.56 -51.85
N THR A 466 -10.41 9.67 -51.29
CA THR A 466 -11.14 8.65 -52.04
C THR A 466 -12.26 9.29 -52.87
N VAL A 467 -13.07 10.17 -52.27
CA VAL A 467 -14.12 10.93 -52.95
C VAL A 467 -13.53 11.80 -54.07
N ALA A 468 -12.36 12.43 -53.85
CA ALA A 468 -11.68 13.19 -54.89
C ALA A 468 -11.24 12.32 -56.08
N LYS A 469 -10.74 11.10 -55.84
CA LYS A 469 -10.37 10.13 -56.90
C LYS A 469 -11.60 9.65 -57.68
N GLU A 470 -12.72 9.38 -57.00
CA GLU A 470 -13.99 9.01 -57.66
C GLU A 470 -14.56 10.16 -58.48
N LEU A 471 -14.57 11.39 -57.95
CA LEU A 471 -15.00 12.59 -58.70
C LEU A 471 -14.11 12.85 -59.92
N GLN A 472 -12.79 12.67 -59.81
CA GLN A 472 -11.88 12.78 -60.95
C GLN A 472 -12.15 11.68 -62.00
N THR A 473 -12.47 10.46 -61.56
CA THR A 473 -12.82 9.34 -62.43
C THR A 473 -14.14 9.61 -63.16
N LEU A 474 -15.17 10.08 -62.46
CA LEU A 474 -16.44 10.53 -63.04
C LEU A 474 -16.26 11.70 -64.00
N HIS A 475 -15.38 12.66 -63.69
CA HIS A 475 -15.04 13.75 -64.60
C HIS A 475 -14.38 13.23 -65.89
N ASN A 476 -13.42 12.32 -65.77
CA ASN A 476 -12.75 11.68 -66.91
C ASN A 476 -13.75 10.88 -67.77
N LEU A 477 -14.63 10.10 -67.15
CA LEU A 477 -15.69 9.36 -67.84
C LEU A 477 -16.69 10.28 -68.53
N ARG A 478 -17.11 11.39 -67.89
CA ARG A 478 -17.96 12.42 -68.51
C ARG A 478 -17.27 13.06 -69.71
N LYS A 479 -15.97 13.37 -69.61
CA LYS A 479 -15.18 13.94 -70.71
C LYS A 479 -15.12 12.97 -71.89
N LEU A 480 -14.83 11.69 -71.63
CA LEU A 480 -14.84 10.63 -72.64
C LEU A 480 -16.23 10.46 -73.28
N PHE A 481 -17.30 10.44 -72.48
CA PHE A 481 -18.67 10.33 -72.98
C PHE A 481 -19.06 11.53 -73.87
N VAL A 482 -18.72 12.76 -73.48
CA VAL A 482 -18.98 13.95 -74.29
C VAL A 482 -18.15 13.93 -75.58
N GLN A 483 -16.92 13.43 -75.56
CA GLN A 483 -16.08 13.28 -76.75
C GLN A 483 -16.61 12.17 -77.69
N ASP A 484 -17.05 11.05 -77.14
CA ASP A 484 -17.66 9.92 -77.87
C ASP A 484 -19.04 10.30 -78.44
N LEU A 485 -19.82 11.12 -77.71
CA LEU A 485 -21.06 11.72 -78.20
C LEU A 485 -20.80 12.75 -79.30
N ALA A 486 -19.83 13.65 -79.13
CA ALA A 486 -19.49 14.66 -80.14
C ALA A 486 -18.94 14.02 -81.43
N THR A 487 -18.11 12.97 -81.30
CA THR A 487 -17.64 12.20 -82.46
C THR A 487 -18.75 11.37 -83.08
N ARG A 488 -19.66 10.74 -82.31
CA ARG A 488 -20.86 10.11 -82.88
C ARG A 488 -21.79 11.10 -83.57
N VAL A 489 -22.08 12.26 -82.99
CA VAL A 489 -22.94 13.29 -83.60
C VAL A 489 -22.31 13.82 -84.89
N LYS A 490 -20.99 14.04 -84.91
CA LYS A 490 -20.27 14.40 -86.13
C LYS A 490 -20.35 13.29 -87.18
N LYS A 491 -20.16 12.04 -86.78
CA LYS A 491 -20.18 10.87 -87.65
C LYS A 491 -21.59 10.47 -88.11
N SER A 492 -22.64 10.75 -87.33
CA SER A 492 -24.04 10.54 -87.72
C SER A 492 -24.55 11.66 -88.63
N ALA A 493 -24.08 12.90 -88.43
CA ALA A 493 -24.27 13.97 -89.42
C ALA A 493 -23.54 13.70 -90.76
N GLU A 494 -22.58 12.76 -90.76
CA GLU A 494 -21.90 12.23 -91.95
C GLU A 494 -22.49 10.88 -92.43
N MET A 495 -23.50 10.30 -91.75
CA MET A 495 -24.05 8.97 -92.02
C MET A 495 -25.59 8.89 -91.86
N ASP A 496 -26.33 9.81 -92.49
CA ASP A 496 -27.73 9.54 -92.88
C ASP A 496 -27.75 8.56 -94.06
N SER A 497 -27.33 7.31 -93.80
CA SER A 497 -27.49 6.16 -94.70
C SER A 497 -27.43 4.84 -93.91
N ASP A 498 -28.60 4.24 -93.72
CA ASP A 498 -28.91 2.85 -93.37
C ASP A 498 -28.18 2.13 -92.20
N ASP A 499 -28.98 1.92 -91.14
CA ASP A 499 -29.29 0.61 -90.53
C ASP A 499 -28.18 -0.27 -89.88
N THR A 500 -28.64 -1.21 -89.07
CA THR A 500 -28.02 -2.47 -88.60
C THR A 500 -27.97 -2.59 -87.07
N GLY A 501 -28.66 -3.61 -86.55
CA GLY A 501 -28.86 -3.85 -85.12
C GLY A 501 -27.61 -4.25 -84.31
N GLY A 502 -27.72 -4.10 -82.99
CA GLY A 502 -26.61 -4.24 -82.03
C GLY A 502 -25.90 -5.60 -82.04
N SER A 503 -24.56 -5.53 -82.11
CA SER A 503 -23.63 -6.67 -82.14
C SER A 503 -23.75 -7.62 -80.93
N ALA A 504 -23.44 -8.90 -81.15
CA ALA A 504 -23.45 -9.95 -80.11
C ALA A 504 -22.59 -9.60 -78.87
N ALA A 505 -21.49 -8.87 -79.04
CA ALA A 505 -20.66 -8.40 -77.93
C ALA A 505 -21.40 -7.41 -77.01
N GLN A 506 -22.31 -6.60 -77.56
CA GLN A 506 -23.16 -5.70 -76.79
C GLN A 506 -24.20 -6.48 -75.97
N LYS A 507 -24.78 -7.55 -76.54
CA LYS A 507 -25.68 -8.46 -75.80
C LYS A 507 -24.98 -9.18 -74.65
N GLN A 508 -23.75 -9.68 -74.84
CA GLN A 508 -22.95 -10.25 -73.75
C GLN A 508 -22.64 -9.22 -72.65
N LYS A 509 -22.32 -7.98 -73.01
CA LYS A 509 -22.02 -6.93 -72.03
C LYS A 509 -23.27 -6.47 -71.26
N ILE A 510 -24.43 -6.41 -71.92
CA ILE A 510 -25.72 -6.20 -71.25
C ILE A 510 -26.00 -7.34 -70.26
N SER A 511 -25.90 -8.61 -70.70
CA SER A 511 -26.12 -9.78 -69.85
C SER A 511 -25.18 -9.84 -68.63
N PHE A 512 -23.91 -9.43 -68.78
CA PHE A 512 -22.98 -9.32 -67.66
C PHE A 512 -23.42 -8.24 -66.65
N LEU A 513 -23.85 -7.07 -67.14
CA LEU A 513 -24.33 -5.97 -66.29
C LEU A 513 -25.66 -6.33 -65.59
N GLU A 514 -26.56 -7.02 -66.28
CA GLU A 514 -27.81 -7.53 -65.71
C GLU A 514 -27.55 -8.52 -64.56
N ASN A 515 -26.62 -9.46 -64.74
CA ASN A 515 -26.21 -10.40 -63.69
C ASN A 515 -25.55 -9.68 -62.50
N ASN A 516 -24.68 -8.70 -62.76
CA ASN A 516 -24.05 -7.91 -61.69
C ASN A 516 -25.08 -7.09 -60.90
N LEU A 517 -26.04 -6.47 -61.59
CA LEU A 517 -27.16 -5.74 -60.99
C LEU A 517 -28.07 -6.67 -60.16
N GLU A 518 -28.31 -7.88 -60.64
CA GLU A 518 -29.09 -8.90 -59.92
C GLU A 518 -28.37 -9.38 -58.64
N GLN A 519 -27.05 -9.60 -58.71
CA GLN A 519 -26.23 -9.94 -57.54
C GLN A 519 -26.22 -8.80 -56.51
N LEU A 520 -25.99 -7.56 -56.93
CA LEU A 520 -26.03 -6.39 -56.05
C LEU A 520 -27.42 -6.23 -55.40
N THR A 521 -28.48 -6.49 -56.17
CA THR A 521 -29.87 -6.50 -55.67
C THR A 521 -30.10 -7.61 -54.65
N LYS A 522 -29.51 -8.80 -54.83
CA LYS A 522 -29.58 -9.91 -53.85
C LYS A 522 -28.86 -9.55 -52.54
N VAL A 523 -27.64 -9.00 -52.62
CA VAL A 523 -26.89 -8.54 -51.44
C VAL A 523 -27.62 -7.42 -50.71
N HIS A 524 -28.15 -6.42 -51.42
CA HIS A 524 -28.93 -5.35 -50.81
C HIS A 524 -30.20 -5.88 -50.11
N LYS A 525 -30.94 -6.79 -50.76
CA LYS A 525 -32.10 -7.47 -50.14
C LYS A 525 -31.71 -8.30 -48.91
N GLN A 526 -30.52 -8.91 -48.89
CA GLN A 526 -30.02 -9.62 -47.72
C GLN A 526 -29.71 -8.66 -46.57
N LEU A 527 -28.90 -7.63 -46.81
CA LEU A 527 -28.54 -6.62 -45.80
C LEU A 527 -29.75 -5.90 -45.20
N VAL A 528 -30.83 -5.70 -45.98
CA VAL A 528 -32.09 -5.14 -45.50
C VAL A 528 -32.84 -6.11 -44.57
N ARG A 529 -32.84 -7.43 -44.86
CA ARG A 529 -33.40 -8.45 -43.96
C ARG A 529 -32.57 -8.56 -42.68
N ASP A 530 -31.25 -8.67 -42.80
CA ASP A 530 -30.34 -8.75 -41.66
C ASP A 530 -30.48 -7.50 -40.76
N ASN A 531 -30.65 -6.31 -41.34
CA ASN A 531 -30.98 -5.09 -40.57
C ASN A 531 -32.35 -5.14 -39.87
N ALA A 532 -33.36 -5.77 -40.48
CA ALA A 532 -34.66 -5.92 -39.85
C ALA A 532 -34.57 -6.91 -38.67
N ASP A 533 -33.89 -8.04 -38.86
CA ASP A 533 -33.68 -9.05 -37.81
C ASP A 533 -32.85 -8.48 -36.64
N LEU A 534 -31.76 -7.74 -36.93
CA LEU A 534 -30.98 -7.05 -35.91
C LEU A 534 -31.79 -5.99 -35.14
N ARG A 535 -32.69 -5.25 -35.82
CA ARG A 535 -33.63 -4.32 -35.16
C ARG A 535 -34.66 -5.04 -34.28
N CYS A 536 -34.98 -6.29 -34.57
CA CYS A 536 -35.86 -7.12 -33.74
C CYS A 536 -35.12 -7.81 -32.57
N GLU A 537 -33.83 -8.12 -32.71
CA GLU A 537 -33.01 -8.72 -31.65
C GLU A 537 -32.44 -7.70 -30.65
N LEU A 538 -32.07 -6.50 -31.09
CA LEU A 538 -31.50 -5.45 -30.23
C LEU A 538 -32.36 -5.17 -28.97
N PRO A 539 -33.69 -4.99 -29.06
CA PRO A 539 -34.53 -4.76 -27.88
C PRO A 539 -34.64 -5.98 -26.95
N LYS A 540 -34.41 -7.21 -27.46
CA LYS A 540 -34.39 -8.43 -26.64
C LYS A 540 -33.08 -8.51 -25.85
N LEU A 541 -31.95 -8.20 -26.49
CA LEU A 541 -30.65 -8.12 -25.84
C LEU A 541 -30.61 -7.01 -24.78
N GLU A 542 -31.15 -5.83 -25.07
CA GLU A 542 -31.28 -4.74 -24.09
C GLU A 542 -32.15 -5.13 -22.88
N LYS A 543 -33.28 -5.83 -23.10
CA LYS A 543 -34.12 -6.34 -22.00
C LYS A 543 -33.37 -7.37 -21.15
N ARG A 544 -32.62 -8.29 -21.76
CA ARG A 544 -31.77 -9.26 -21.05
C ARG A 544 -30.67 -8.57 -20.24
N LEU A 545 -30.04 -7.53 -20.81
CA LEU A 545 -29.01 -6.74 -20.13
C LEU A 545 -29.59 -6.01 -18.91
N ARG A 546 -30.74 -5.33 -19.07
CA ARG A 546 -31.44 -4.66 -17.96
C ARG A 546 -31.84 -5.63 -16.85
N ALA A 547 -32.47 -6.76 -17.17
CA ALA A 547 -32.82 -7.78 -16.18
C ALA A 547 -31.58 -8.36 -15.46
N THR A 548 -30.44 -8.46 -16.16
CA THR A 548 -29.17 -8.88 -15.54
C THR A 548 -28.62 -7.82 -14.59
N ALA A 549 -28.66 -6.55 -14.98
CA ALA A 549 -28.23 -5.42 -14.13
C ALA A 549 -29.13 -5.26 -12.88
N GLU A 550 -30.44 -5.42 -13.02
CA GLU A 550 -31.38 -5.43 -11.89
C GLU A 550 -31.10 -6.59 -10.93
N ARG A 551 -30.81 -7.80 -11.45
CA ARG A 551 -30.41 -8.95 -10.63
C ARG A 551 -29.09 -8.70 -9.89
N VAL A 552 -28.10 -8.08 -10.53
CA VAL A 552 -26.83 -7.70 -9.88
C VAL A 552 -27.09 -6.71 -8.75
N LYS A 553 -27.84 -5.63 -9.00
CA LYS A 553 -28.21 -4.63 -7.98
C LYS A 553 -28.96 -5.25 -6.80
N ALA A 554 -29.84 -6.22 -7.04
CA ALA A 554 -30.54 -6.95 -5.97
C ALA A 554 -29.57 -7.80 -5.12
N LEU A 555 -28.60 -8.49 -5.76
CA LEU A 555 -27.57 -9.26 -5.06
C LEU A 555 -26.60 -8.38 -4.27
N GLU A 556 -26.21 -7.22 -4.80
CA GLU A 556 -25.41 -6.21 -4.10
C GLU A 556 -26.14 -5.69 -2.85
N SER A 557 -27.43 -5.39 -2.96
CA SER A 557 -28.27 -4.98 -1.83
C SER A 557 -28.36 -6.07 -0.76
N ALA A 558 -28.60 -7.32 -1.15
CA ALA A 558 -28.65 -8.45 -0.23
C ALA A 558 -27.30 -8.71 0.45
N LEU A 559 -26.18 -8.57 -0.27
CA LEU A 559 -24.83 -8.68 0.28
C LEU A 559 -24.53 -7.57 1.29
N LYS A 560 -24.95 -6.33 1.00
CA LYS A 560 -24.84 -5.20 1.93
C LYS A 560 -25.64 -5.45 3.22
N GLU A 561 -26.90 -5.87 3.08
CA GLU A 561 -27.76 -6.19 4.24
C GLU A 561 -27.18 -7.35 5.07
N ALA A 562 -26.65 -8.40 4.42
CA ALA A 562 -25.97 -9.50 5.11
C ALA A 562 -24.72 -9.04 5.88
N LYS A 563 -23.91 -8.14 5.31
CA LYS A 563 -22.75 -7.54 6.00
C LYS A 563 -23.20 -6.69 7.22
N GLU A 564 -24.25 -5.90 7.08
CA GLU A 564 -24.81 -5.10 8.17
C GLU A 564 -25.43 -5.96 9.28
N ASN A 565 -26.12 -7.06 8.93
CA ASN A 565 -26.62 -8.06 9.87
C ASN A 565 -25.46 -8.67 10.67
N ALA A 566 -24.42 -9.18 10.00
CA ALA A 566 -23.25 -9.76 10.65
C ALA A 566 -22.43 -8.74 11.48
N ALA A 567 -22.46 -7.45 11.13
CA ALA A 567 -21.87 -6.38 11.94
C ALA A 567 -22.71 -6.10 13.20
N ARG A 568 -24.04 -6.08 13.09
CA ARG A 568 -24.96 -5.92 14.23
C ARG A 568 -24.87 -7.10 15.20
N ASP A 569 -24.75 -8.33 14.70
CA ASP A 569 -24.59 -9.51 15.56
C ASP A 569 -23.23 -9.51 16.27
N ARG A 570 -22.12 -9.20 15.58
CA ARG A 570 -20.82 -8.99 16.24
C ARG A 570 -20.88 -7.93 17.34
N LYS A 571 -21.60 -6.82 17.13
CA LYS A 571 -21.82 -5.80 18.16
C LYS A 571 -22.61 -6.33 19.36
N ARG A 572 -23.63 -7.17 19.14
CA ARG A 572 -24.40 -7.83 20.22
C ARG A 572 -23.53 -8.82 21.00
N TYR A 573 -22.76 -9.67 20.32
CA TYR A 573 -21.82 -10.59 20.97
C TYR A 573 -20.78 -9.84 21.79
N GLN A 574 -20.21 -8.75 21.26
CA GLN A 574 -19.26 -7.92 22.00
C GLN A 574 -19.88 -7.33 23.28
N GLN A 575 -21.11 -6.80 23.19
CA GLN A 575 -21.85 -6.28 24.35
C GLN A 575 -22.12 -7.35 25.40
N GLU A 576 -22.46 -8.59 25.00
CA GLU A 576 -22.67 -9.69 25.94
C GLU A 576 -21.35 -10.16 26.57
N VAL A 577 -20.26 -10.24 25.79
CA VAL A 577 -18.91 -10.54 26.29
C VAL A 577 -18.46 -9.50 27.31
N ASP A 578 -18.69 -8.21 27.06
CA ASP A 578 -18.30 -7.15 28.00
C ASP A 578 -19.19 -7.13 29.25
N ARG A 579 -20.50 -7.42 29.13
CA ARG A 579 -21.40 -7.68 30.27
C ARG A 579 -20.91 -8.85 31.12
N ILE A 580 -20.46 -9.94 30.50
CA ILE A 580 -19.88 -11.10 31.20
C ILE A 580 -18.56 -10.70 31.90
N LYS A 581 -17.68 -9.94 31.24
CA LYS A 581 -16.44 -9.43 31.86
C LYS A 581 -16.75 -8.57 33.08
N GLU A 582 -17.77 -7.70 33.02
CA GLU A 582 -18.19 -6.87 34.14
C GLU A 582 -18.79 -7.71 35.28
N ALA A 583 -19.63 -8.70 34.98
CA ALA A 583 -20.16 -9.63 35.98
C ALA A 583 -19.05 -10.45 36.65
N VAL A 584 -18.05 -10.91 35.89
CA VAL A 584 -16.86 -11.60 36.43
C VAL A 584 -16.00 -10.65 37.27
N ARG A 585 -15.80 -9.40 36.84
CA ARG A 585 -15.08 -8.37 37.60
C ARG A 585 -15.77 -8.07 38.93
N ALA A 586 -17.10 -7.89 38.91
CA ALA A 586 -17.92 -7.69 40.11
C ALA A 586 -17.87 -8.91 41.05
N LYS A 587 -17.96 -10.13 40.52
CA LYS A 587 -17.85 -11.39 41.30
C LYS A 587 -16.45 -11.57 41.91
N ASN A 588 -15.39 -11.17 41.21
CA ASN A 588 -14.02 -11.20 41.72
C ASN A 588 -13.77 -10.12 42.78
N MET A 589 -14.40 -8.93 42.65
CA MET A 589 -14.39 -7.93 43.71
C MET A 589 -15.18 -8.39 44.94
N ALA A 590 -16.33 -9.04 44.77
CA ALA A 590 -17.11 -9.63 45.86
C ALA A 590 -16.35 -10.75 46.60
N ARG A 591 -15.56 -11.57 45.88
CA ARG A 591 -14.65 -12.56 46.48
C ARG A 591 -13.41 -11.96 47.17
N ARG A 592 -13.14 -10.66 47.04
CA ARG A 592 -12.00 -9.97 47.68
C ARG A 592 -12.35 -9.41 49.08
N GLY A 593 -13.59 -9.57 49.55
CA GLY A 593 -13.93 -9.45 50.96
C GLY A 593 -13.71 -10.78 51.69
N HIS A 594 -13.11 -10.72 52.89
CA HIS A 594 -12.94 -11.84 53.85
C HIS A 594 -11.77 -12.83 53.63
N SER A 595 -10.58 -12.35 53.24
CA SER A 595 -9.33 -13.05 53.60
C SER A 595 -8.68 -12.38 54.82
N ALA A 596 -8.79 -12.99 56.00
CA ALA A 596 -8.17 -12.48 57.22
C ALA A 596 -6.64 -12.46 57.10
N GLN A 597 -6.03 -11.30 57.32
CA GLN A 597 -4.57 -11.15 57.32
C GLN A 597 -3.99 -11.62 58.64
N ILE A 598 -3.48 -12.86 58.67
CA ILE A 598 -2.67 -13.37 59.77
C ILE A 598 -1.37 -12.55 59.82
N ALA A 599 -1.15 -11.87 60.95
CA ALA A 599 0.00 -11.00 61.15
C ALA A 599 1.32 -11.79 61.18
N LYS A 600 2.35 -11.28 60.50
CA LYS A 600 3.74 -11.73 60.66
C LYS A 600 4.45 -10.85 61.71
N PRO A 601 5.34 -11.40 62.55
CA PRO A 601 5.99 -10.62 63.62
C PRO A 601 6.88 -9.48 63.09
N ILE A 602 6.92 -8.38 63.84
CA ILE A 602 7.65 -7.15 63.51
C ILE A 602 9.11 -7.24 63.96
N ARG A 603 10.06 -6.84 63.09
CA ARG A 603 11.41 -6.41 63.48
C ARG A 603 11.42 -4.90 63.73
N PRO A 604 12.11 -4.37 64.77
CA PRO A 604 12.03 -2.96 65.13
C PRO A 604 12.95 -2.06 64.27
N GLY A 605 12.44 -0.90 63.80
CA GLY A 605 13.26 0.20 63.29
C GLY A 605 12.56 1.21 62.36
N GLN A 606 12.48 2.47 62.80
CA GLN A 606 12.33 3.71 61.99
C GLN A 606 10.93 4.01 61.35
N PRO A 607 10.60 5.30 61.05
CA PRO A 607 9.30 5.90 61.39
C PRO A 607 8.43 6.33 60.18
N PRO A 608 7.20 6.84 60.41
CA PRO A 608 6.21 7.08 59.36
C PRO A 608 6.15 8.53 58.84
N VAL A 609 5.84 8.71 57.55
CA VAL A 609 5.26 9.95 56.99
C VAL A 609 4.14 9.58 56.00
N ALA A 610 3.10 10.40 55.94
CA ALA A 610 1.79 10.08 55.36
C ALA A 610 1.59 10.54 53.90
N SER A 611 0.54 10.00 53.26
CA SER A 611 -0.15 10.61 52.11
C SER A 611 -0.73 11.98 52.46
N PRO A 612 -1.10 12.84 51.47
CA PRO A 612 -2.53 12.85 51.09
C PRO A 612 -2.93 13.30 49.64
N THR A 613 -4.14 12.84 49.24
CA THR A 613 -5.18 13.51 48.41
C THR A 613 -5.01 13.93 46.92
N HIS A 614 -5.75 13.21 46.05
CA HIS A 614 -6.69 13.68 44.98
C HIS A 614 -6.22 14.54 43.77
N PRO A 615 -7.02 14.65 42.66
CA PRO A 615 -7.92 13.66 42.03
C PRO A 615 -7.74 13.52 40.49
N SER A 616 -8.37 12.48 39.90
CA SER A 616 -8.83 12.38 38.49
C SER A 616 -7.89 12.74 37.32
N VAL A 617 -7.52 11.74 36.51
CA VAL A 617 -7.85 11.65 35.06
C VAL A 617 -7.56 10.22 34.57
N THR A 618 -8.40 9.71 33.67
CA THR A 618 -8.30 8.36 33.09
C THR A 618 -7.15 8.24 32.10
N ARG A 619 -6.15 7.39 32.39
CA ARG A 619 -5.27 6.80 31.36
C ARG A 619 -4.84 5.39 31.78
N SER A 620 -5.39 4.38 31.11
CA SER A 620 -4.97 2.98 31.27
C SER A 620 -3.77 2.70 30.37
N GLY A 621 -2.66 2.21 30.92
CA GLY A 621 -1.50 1.79 30.12
C GLY A 621 -0.41 1.09 30.94
N ALA A 622 -0.06 -0.14 30.51
CA ALA A 622 1.01 -1.03 31.01
C ALA A 622 0.90 -1.48 32.50
N GLY A 623 1.45 -2.62 32.92
CA GLY A 623 2.18 -3.69 32.21
C GLY A 623 2.97 -4.56 33.21
N LEU A 624 3.98 -5.30 32.72
CA LEU A 624 4.99 -6.10 33.47
C LEU A 624 4.48 -7.43 34.10
N PHE A 625 5.22 -8.54 34.24
CA PHE A 625 6.55 -9.06 33.79
C PHE A 625 6.59 -10.59 34.16
N GLN A 626 7.60 -11.46 33.96
CA GLN A 626 8.99 -11.42 33.46
C GLN A 626 9.43 -12.87 33.06
N ASN A 627 10.44 -13.05 32.18
CA ASN A 627 11.72 -13.71 32.57
C ASN A 627 12.82 -13.48 31.50
N ASN A 628 14.08 -13.77 31.85
CA ASN A 628 15.30 -13.31 31.20
C ASN A 628 16.34 -14.45 31.11
N GLN A 629 17.03 -14.62 29.97
CA GLN A 629 18.41 -15.14 29.90
C GLN A 629 19.09 -14.79 28.56
N SER A 630 20.41 -14.95 28.51
CA SER A 630 21.37 -14.07 27.82
C SER A 630 22.04 -14.63 26.55
N VAL A 631 23.01 -13.86 26.01
CA VAL A 631 23.90 -14.05 24.82
C VAL A 631 23.37 -13.32 23.57
N GLY A 632 24.16 -12.59 22.77
CA GLY A 632 25.60 -12.25 22.81
C GLY A 632 26.01 -11.58 21.48
N ILE A 633 27.00 -10.68 21.49
CA ILE A 633 27.24 -9.72 20.38
C ILE A 633 28.02 -10.33 19.20
N ARG A 634 27.47 -10.21 17.97
CA ARG A 634 28.16 -9.94 16.67
C ARG A 634 27.10 -9.83 15.56
N GLY A 635 27.22 -9.01 14.51
CA GLY A 635 28.29 -8.04 14.20
C GLY A 635 28.61 -7.98 12.70
N GLY A 636 27.84 -7.19 11.93
CA GLY A 636 28.24 -6.62 10.63
C GLY A 636 28.24 -7.53 9.39
N GLY A 637 27.93 -6.93 8.22
CA GLY A 637 28.16 -7.56 6.90
C GLY A 637 27.06 -7.30 5.86
N GLY A 638 27.00 -6.09 5.31
CA GLY A 638 26.20 -5.84 4.10
C GLY A 638 27.01 -6.12 2.83
N VAL A 639 26.39 -6.70 1.80
CA VAL A 639 26.95 -6.76 0.44
C VAL A 639 25.87 -6.48 -0.60
N LYS A 640 26.25 -5.64 -1.57
CA LYS A 640 25.54 -5.29 -2.80
C LYS A 640 25.14 -6.53 -3.62
N GLN A 641 23.98 -6.45 -4.28
CA GLN A 641 23.93 -6.35 -5.75
C GLN A 641 22.70 -5.56 -6.19
#